data_AF-A0A409XZG4-F1
#
_entry.id   AF-A0A409XZG4-F1
#
_cell.length_a   1.000
_cell.length_b   1.000
_cell.length_c   1.000
_cell.angle_alpha   90.00
_cell.angle_beta   90.00
_cell.angle_gamma   90.00
#
_symmetry.space_group_name_H-M   'P 1'
#
loop_
_entity.id
_entity.type
_entity.pdbx_description
1 polymer ?
#
loop_
_entity_poly.entity_id
_entity_poly.type
_entity_poly.pdbx_seq_one_letter_code
_entity_poly.pdbx_strand_id
1 'polypeptide(L)'
;MLVSPSLGVRDTLADAKGSAGIALKAASGKFKATAKKASKKTISVSRDLVARLPGIAKLSIPAPPVPALLSSNSPPTDQQAALILAALQRAEAEKQRLKSRLARGAESNNRDGWKAVINYKLDLIDEFIRQHKAILSPLRLLPPDIIEEIFHWFTYPQTPSTEWRNIPWMLGHICRSWRDVALSASFLWHQIPHVILDKRSLPRRHALDELFRRSANRPLELFICSSSHNYDYPLIDVLIRHAKSWHSVNFAVPLSFFTTLRATRGRLSNLRTLAISCWPLESELTEMNEQAIILDMFKTAPLLEEVIIHGAVPKQMSFPFSQLLRYEHTMTGGLPTGHVFTYPMLECLSLLGLSGDLVVPPVTLHRLVRLHLSTHNTDISFLNNLTLPVIEELKLDSFRGNVYSAIAAMISRSASGCRLSKLCVRLRLFQQEDIISLLQLTPRLRKLDVSIPSAADISVLASGLEGKLLLPQLQTCCFHIAPNMVSAESVQALKNLASSRCEALAHPIPGSGDTIDGEIQPIKTLLLYFDSPSHLVRGLNLWDPITLQAALEEWPSSPMSAELHRARTHLHATLAVRYAAQQTRNGAKWFDRVDKLLTLVEGLDIINARDIYLSEIHLSLKRLGKLEALEGQRHNIPDRARALLRRWDVTFQESLKDRHWAFQGMNSIVYISGDDRKISPPLTMIMC
;
A
#
# COMPACT_ATOMS: atom_id res chain seq x y z
N MET A 1 33.46 -17.72 1.14
CA MET A 1 33.51 -18.52 2.38
C MET A 1 32.87 -17.73 3.51
N LEU A 2 31.64 -18.09 3.88
CA LEU A 2 31.13 -18.12 5.25
C LEU A 2 29.73 -18.73 5.17
N VAL A 3 29.60 -19.84 5.86
CA VAL A 3 28.56 -20.86 5.80
C VAL A 3 27.36 -20.42 6.64
N SER A 4 26.16 -20.51 6.08
CA SER A 4 24.89 -20.36 6.81
C SER A 4 24.58 -21.63 7.62
N PRO A 5 24.04 -21.56 8.85
CA PRO A 5 23.65 -22.73 9.60
C PRO A 5 22.29 -23.27 9.14
N SER A 6 22.25 -24.58 8.96
CA SER A 6 21.10 -25.40 8.60
C SER A 6 19.98 -25.38 9.65
N LEU A 7 18.76 -25.11 9.20
CA LEU A 7 17.49 -25.42 9.87
C LEU A 7 17.24 -26.94 9.81
N GLY A 8 17.46 -27.62 10.93
CA GLY A 8 16.87 -28.93 11.23
C GLY A 8 15.93 -28.77 12.41
N VAL A 9 14.84 -29.54 12.45
CA VAL A 9 13.78 -29.53 13.48
C VAL A 9 12.63 -28.52 13.24
N ARG A 10 11.91 -28.65 12.11
CA ARG A 10 10.51 -28.18 11.99
C ARG A 10 9.55 -29.12 11.25
N ASP A 11 10.03 -30.18 10.59
CA ASP A 11 9.19 -31.02 9.72
C ASP A 11 8.49 -32.21 10.40
N THR A 12 8.77 -32.54 11.66
CA THR A 12 8.08 -33.65 12.34
C THR A 12 6.78 -33.25 13.07
N LEU A 13 6.47 -31.96 13.18
CA LEU A 13 5.27 -31.45 13.87
C LEU A 13 4.13 -31.02 12.92
N ALA A 14 4.41 -30.88 11.62
CA ALA A 14 3.40 -30.52 10.61
C ALA A 14 2.61 -31.74 10.13
N ASP A 15 3.26 -32.89 9.94
CA ASP A 15 2.60 -34.12 9.47
C ASP A 15 1.69 -34.76 10.53
N ALA A 16 2.01 -34.58 11.82
CA ALA A 16 1.14 -35.03 12.92
C ALA A 16 -0.18 -34.21 12.99
N LYS A 17 -0.14 -32.91 12.66
CA LYS A 17 -1.34 -32.04 12.64
C LYS A 17 -2.21 -32.27 11.40
N GLY A 18 -1.60 -32.58 10.26
CA GLY A 18 -2.34 -32.94 9.03
C GLY A 18 -3.10 -34.27 9.17
N SER A 19 -2.44 -35.30 9.72
CA SER A 19 -3.04 -36.62 9.91
C SER A 19 -4.14 -36.61 10.99
N ALA A 20 -3.94 -35.87 12.10
CA ALA A 20 -4.97 -35.67 13.13
C ALA A 20 -6.19 -34.89 12.61
N GLY A 21 -5.99 -33.86 11.76
CA GLY A 21 -7.07 -33.09 11.15
C GLY A 21 -7.91 -33.88 10.14
N ILE A 22 -7.26 -34.78 9.37
CA ILE A 22 -7.94 -35.69 8.44
C ILE A 22 -8.70 -36.78 9.22
N ALA A 23 -8.11 -37.32 10.29
CA ALA A 23 -8.78 -38.27 11.17
C ALA A 23 -9.98 -37.66 11.91
N LEU A 24 -9.90 -36.41 12.37
CA LEU A 24 -11.02 -35.69 12.99
C LEU A 24 -12.12 -35.32 11.99
N LYS A 25 -11.79 -34.98 10.74
CA LYS A 25 -12.80 -34.77 9.67
C LYS A 25 -13.45 -36.07 9.24
N ALA A 26 -12.70 -37.16 9.14
CA ALA A 26 -13.23 -38.50 8.85
C ALA A 26 -14.09 -39.02 10.01
N ALA A 27 -13.70 -38.78 11.26
CA ALA A 27 -14.48 -39.10 12.45
C ALA A 27 -15.74 -38.24 12.53
N SER A 28 -15.66 -36.93 12.28
CA SER A 28 -16.82 -36.02 12.22
C SER A 28 -17.79 -36.39 11.09
N GLY A 29 -17.26 -36.79 9.93
CA GLY A 29 -18.04 -37.29 8.79
C GLY A 29 -18.72 -38.63 9.10
N LYS A 30 -18.01 -39.55 9.77
CA LYS A 30 -18.57 -40.82 10.27
C LYS A 30 -19.61 -40.59 11.35
N PHE A 31 -19.38 -39.70 12.32
CA PHE A 31 -20.33 -39.31 13.36
C PHE A 31 -21.56 -38.61 12.79
N LYS A 32 -21.40 -37.74 11.78
CA LYS A 32 -22.55 -37.15 11.06
C LYS A 32 -23.30 -38.19 10.25
N ALA A 33 -22.62 -39.16 9.64
CA ALA A 33 -23.24 -40.24 8.89
C ALA A 33 -23.94 -41.27 9.79
N THR A 34 -23.37 -41.62 10.95
CA THR A 34 -24.01 -42.46 11.97
C THR A 34 -25.11 -41.71 12.70
N ALA A 35 -25.00 -40.40 12.94
CA ALA A 35 -26.09 -39.58 13.44
C ALA A 35 -27.23 -39.43 12.42
N LYS A 36 -26.93 -39.32 11.11
CA LYS A 36 -27.94 -39.32 10.04
C LYS A 36 -28.57 -40.70 9.84
N LYS A 37 -27.79 -41.80 10.00
CA LYS A 37 -28.31 -43.18 9.99
C LYS A 37 -29.13 -43.48 11.25
N ALA A 38 -28.70 -43.05 12.42
CA ALA A 38 -29.42 -43.19 13.68
C ALA A 38 -30.69 -42.33 13.64
N SER A 39 -30.63 -41.08 13.18
CA SER A 39 -31.81 -40.23 12.93
C SER A 39 -32.75 -40.85 11.90
N LYS A 40 -32.27 -41.36 10.75
CA LYS A 40 -33.12 -42.10 9.80
C LYS A 40 -33.71 -43.39 10.39
N LYS A 41 -32.97 -44.11 11.22
CA LYS A 41 -33.42 -45.36 11.85
C LYS A 41 -34.42 -45.07 12.97
N THR A 42 -34.23 -44.01 13.77
CA THR A 42 -35.17 -43.52 14.78
C THR A 42 -36.42 -42.90 14.14
N ILE A 43 -36.29 -42.20 13.01
CA ILE A 43 -37.42 -41.71 12.19
C ILE A 43 -38.17 -42.89 11.54
N SER A 44 -37.46 -43.92 11.05
CA SER A 44 -38.07 -45.13 10.50
C SER A 44 -38.80 -45.94 11.57
N VAL A 45 -38.19 -46.12 12.74
CA VAL A 45 -38.76 -46.84 13.88
C VAL A 45 -39.95 -46.07 14.46
N SER A 46 -39.89 -44.74 14.54
CA SER A 46 -41.05 -43.92 14.94
C SER A 46 -42.16 -43.92 13.88
N ARG A 47 -41.83 -43.98 12.58
CA ARG A 47 -42.83 -44.12 11.50
C ARG A 47 -43.53 -45.48 11.54
N ASP A 48 -42.80 -46.56 11.84
CA ASP A 48 -43.35 -47.92 12.01
C ASP A 48 -44.13 -48.08 13.33
N LEU A 49 -43.69 -47.45 14.43
CA LEU A 49 -44.39 -47.48 15.71
C LEU A 49 -45.68 -46.66 15.65
N VAL A 50 -45.64 -45.51 14.96
CA VAL A 50 -46.81 -44.68 14.70
C VAL A 50 -47.77 -45.45 13.78
N ALA A 51 -47.33 -46.07 12.68
CA ALA A 51 -48.20 -46.84 11.77
C ALA A 51 -49.05 -47.97 12.43
N ARG A 52 -48.68 -48.43 13.63
CA ARG A 52 -49.37 -49.51 14.37
C ARG A 52 -50.49 -49.05 15.31
N LEU A 53 -50.73 -47.73 15.45
CA LEU A 53 -51.83 -47.22 16.29
C LEU A 53 -53.19 -47.29 15.55
N PRO A 54 -54.27 -47.78 16.19
CA PRO A 54 -55.58 -47.91 15.54
C PRO A 54 -56.14 -46.53 15.17
N GLY A 55 -56.36 -46.30 13.86
CA GLY A 55 -56.84 -45.02 13.31
C GLY A 55 -55.96 -44.41 12.21
N ILE A 56 -54.81 -45.04 11.89
CA ILE A 56 -53.81 -44.47 10.97
C ILE A 56 -54.02 -44.84 9.49
N ALA A 57 -54.93 -45.76 9.19
CA ALA A 57 -55.28 -46.17 7.82
C ALA A 57 -55.92 -45.04 6.96
N LYS A 58 -56.21 -43.85 7.53
CA LYS A 58 -56.71 -42.67 6.80
C LYS A 58 -55.68 -41.54 6.65
N LEU A 59 -54.38 -41.80 6.87
CA LEU A 59 -53.31 -40.81 6.70
C LEU A 59 -52.73 -40.80 5.28
N SER A 60 -53.30 -40.00 4.37
CA SER A 60 -52.61 -39.59 3.14
C SER A 60 -52.39 -38.08 3.15
N ILE A 61 -51.13 -37.66 3.08
CA ILE A 61 -50.77 -36.29 2.67
C ILE A 61 -51.20 -36.14 1.20
N PRO A 62 -51.70 -34.97 0.76
CA PRO A 62 -51.95 -34.73 -0.66
C PRO A 62 -50.67 -35.01 -1.47
N ALA A 63 -50.79 -35.74 -2.57
CA ALA A 63 -49.66 -35.94 -3.47
C ALA A 63 -49.14 -34.57 -3.95
N PRO A 64 -47.82 -34.34 -4.02
CA PRO A 64 -47.27 -33.10 -4.54
C PRO A 64 -47.82 -32.83 -5.94
N PRO A 65 -48.41 -31.65 -6.22
CA PRO A 65 -49.00 -31.34 -7.52
C PRO A 65 -47.95 -31.32 -8.64
N VAL A 66 -46.68 -30.99 -8.32
CA VAL A 66 -45.59 -30.92 -9.29
C VAL A 66 -44.30 -31.52 -8.69
N PRO A 67 -44.19 -32.86 -8.59
CA PRO A 67 -43.09 -33.51 -7.89
C PRO A 67 -41.73 -33.25 -8.53
N ALA A 68 -41.67 -33.05 -9.84
CA ALA A 68 -40.43 -32.74 -10.56
C ALA A 68 -39.77 -31.43 -10.11
N LEU A 69 -40.56 -30.42 -9.71
CA LEU A 69 -40.07 -29.10 -9.26
C LEU A 69 -39.56 -29.11 -7.82
N LEU A 70 -39.84 -30.16 -7.05
CA LEU A 70 -39.24 -30.35 -5.73
C LEU A 70 -37.77 -30.76 -5.84
N SER A 71 -37.39 -31.44 -6.92
CA SER A 71 -36.01 -31.84 -7.23
C SER A 71 -35.28 -30.90 -8.18
N SER A 72 -35.95 -29.85 -8.67
CA SER A 72 -35.39 -28.88 -9.63
C SER A 72 -35.47 -27.45 -9.10
N ASN A 73 -34.59 -26.59 -9.61
CA ASN A 73 -34.67 -25.13 -9.43
C ASN A 73 -35.30 -24.42 -10.65
N SER A 74 -35.93 -25.17 -11.56
CA SER A 74 -36.68 -24.59 -12.67
C SER A 74 -37.85 -23.74 -12.14
N PRO A 75 -38.15 -22.60 -12.79
CA PRO A 75 -39.34 -21.82 -12.48
C PRO A 75 -40.61 -22.64 -12.76
N PRO A 76 -41.65 -22.54 -11.93
CA PRO A 76 -42.96 -23.07 -12.27
C PRO A 76 -43.56 -22.26 -13.43
N THR A 77 -44.24 -22.93 -14.36
CA THR A 77 -45.15 -22.26 -15.31
C THR A 77 -46.36 -21.67 -14.57
N ASP A 78 -47.08 -20.72 -15.16
CA ASP A 78 -48.26 -20.10 -14.54
C ASP A 78 -49.31 -21.14 -14.12
N GLN A 79 -49.52 -22.17 -14.95
CA GLN A 79 -50.42 -23.27 -14.66
C GLN A 79 -49.92 -24.11 -13.47
N GLN A 80 -48.62 -24.42 -13.40
CA GLN A 80 -48.01 -25.14 -12.27
C GLN A 80 -48.04 -24.30 -11.00
N ALA A 81 -47.81 -22.99 -11.09
CA ALA A 81 -47.88 -22.06 -9.96
C ALA A 81 -49.30 -22.01 -9.39
N ALA A 82 -50.33 -21.94 -10.24
CA ALA A 82 -51.73 -22.00 -9.82
C ALA A 82 -52.06 -23.31 -9.09
N LEU A 83 -51.57 -24.46 -9.59
CA LEU A 83 -51.73 -25.76 -8.93
C LEU A 83 -51.04 -25.81 -7.56
N ILE A 84 -49.85 -25.23 -7.45
CA ILE A 84 -49.09 -25.16 -6.18
C ILE A 84 -49.81 -24.25 -5.18
N LEU A 85 -50.30 -23.09 -5.61
CA LEU A 85 -51.07 -22.17 -4.75
C LEU A 85 -52.35 -22.83 -4.23
N ALA A 86 -53.10 -23.52 -5.08
CA ALA A 86 -54.28 -24.28 -4.66
C ALA A 86 -53.93 -25.40 -3.66
N ALA A 87 -52.81 -26.10 -3.86
CA ALA A 87 -52.34 -27.12 -2.92
C ALA A 87 -51.90 -26.51 -1.57
N LEU A 88 -51.24 -25.35 -1.60
CA LEU A 88 -50.84 -24.60 -0.40
C LEU A 88 -52.06 -24.14 0.40
N GLN A 89 -53.08 -23.59 -0.25
CA GLN A 89 -54.33 -23.19 0.40
C GLN A 89 -55.02 -24.37 1.09
N ARG A 90 -55.11 -25.54 0.43
CA ARG A 90 -55.67 -26.76 1.03
C ARG A 90 -54.85 -27.24 2.23
N ALA A 91 -53.52 -27.22 2.12
CA ALA A 91 -52.62 -27.61 3.20
C ALA A 91 -52.73 -26.67 4.40
N GLU A 92 -52.81 -25.35 4.18
CA GLU A 92 -53.00 -24.35 5.23
C GLU A 92 -54.38 -24.48 5.92
N ALA A 93 -55.45 -24.72 5.15
CA ALA A 93 -56.77 -24.97 5.71
C ALA A 93 -56.80 -26.23 6.60
N GLU A 94 -56.18 -27.33 6.16
CA GLU A 94 -56.08 -28.56 6.95
C GLU A 94 -55.18 -28.36 8.19
N LYS A 95 -54.09 -27.59 8.08
CA LYS A 95 -53.26 -27.19 9.23
C LYS A 95 -54.09 -26.47 10.29
N GLN A 96 -54.90 -25.48 9.89
CA GLN A 96 -55.76 -24.74 10.83
C GLN A 96 -56.81 -25.65 11.45
N ARG A 97 -57.47 -26.51 10.65
CA ARG A 97 -58.44 -27.49 11.13
C ARG A 97 -57.84 -28.42 12.19
N LEU A 98 -56.62 -28.94 11.96
CA LEU A 98 -55.93 -29.81 12.90
C LEU A 98 -55.51 -29.07 14.18
N LYS A 99 -55.05 -27.81 14.07
CA LYS A 99 -54.76 -26.95 15.24
C LYS A 99 -56.02 -26.69 16.08
N SER A 100 -57.14 -26.34 15.46
CA SER A 100 -58.41 -26.13 16.19
C SER A 100 -58.97 -27.42 16.80
N ARG A 101 -58.69 -28.59 16.21
CA ARG A 101 -59.01 -29.89 16.83
C ARG A 101 -58.12 -30.18 18.02
N LEU A 102 -56.81 -29.92 17.91
CA LEU A 102 -55.86 -30.08 19.02
C LEU A 102 -56.24 -29.20 20.21
N ALA A 103 -56.63 -27.95 19.96
CA ALA A 103 -57.10 -27.01 20.99
C ALA A 103 -58.39 -27.48 21.68
N ARG A 104 -59.40 -27.92 20.90
CA ARG A 104 -60.68 -28.42 21.44
C ARG A 104 -60.56 -29.78 22.15
N GLY A 105 -59.60 -30.61 21.77
CA GLY A 105 -59.37 -31.92 22.37
C GLY A 105 -58.45 -31.90 23.61
N ALA A 106 -57.96 -30.72 24.02
CA ALA A 106 -57.07 -30.57 25.17
C ALA A 106 -57.74 -30.79 26.54
N GLU A 107 -59.08 -30.77 26.59
CA GLU A 107 -59.88 -30.87 27.81
C GLU A 107 -60.27 -32.30 28.23
N SER A 108 -59.85 -33.33 27.48
CA SER A 108 -60.22 -34.73 27.76
C SER A 108 -59.04 -35.56 28.28
N ASN A 109 -59.22 -36.15 29.46
CA ASN A 109 -58.19 -36.69 30.36
C ASN A 109 -57.46 -37.99 29.91
N ASN A 110 -57.61 -38.45 28.67
CA ASN A 110 -56.92 -39.68 28.24
C ASN A 110 -56.70 -39.77 26.72
N ARG A 111 -55.52 -39.34 26.23
CA ARG A 111 -54.87 -39.79 24.96
C ARG A 111 -53.63 -38.96 24.59
N ASP A 112 -52.48 -39.23 25.19
CA ASP A 112 -51.19 -38.67 24.72
C ASP A 112 -50.82 -39.15 23.31
N GLY A 113 -51.23 -40.38 22.95
CA GLY A 113 -51.03 -40.92 21.60
C GLY A 113 -51.77 -40.16 20.50
N TRP A 114 -52.94 -39.57 20.79
CA TRP A 114 -53.69 -38.79 19.80
C TRP A 114 -53.04 -37.42 19.53
N LYS A 115 -52.54 -36.77 20.59
CA LYS A 115 -51.77 -35.51 20.46
C LYS A 115 -50.51 -35.74 19.64
N ALA A 116 -49.78 -36.85 19.88
CA ALA A 116 -48.60 -37.22 19.11
C ALA A 116 -48.91 -37.43 17.61
N VAL A 117 -50.02 -38.10 17.27
CA VAL A 117 -50.44 -38.31 15.88
C VAL A 117 -50.82 -37.00 15.19
N ILE A 118 -51.49 -36.07 15.88
CA ILE A 118 -51.83 -34.76 15.32
C ILE A 118 -50.59 -33.90 15.12
N ASN A 119 -49.67 -33.85 16.08
CA ASN A 119 -48.42 -33.10 15.94
C ASN A 119 -47.57 -33.63 14.78
N TYR A 120 -47.48 -34.96 14.62
CA TYR A 120 -46.80 -35.56 13.46
C TYR A 120 -47.43 -35.13 12.13
N LYS A 121 -48.77 -35.04 12.04
CA LYS A 121 -49.43 -34.50 10.84
C LYS A 121 -49.12 -33.02 10.61
N LEU A 122 -49.09 -32.21 11.67
CA LEU A 122 -48.76 -30.80 11.56
C LEU A 122 -47.32 -30.62 11.05
N ASP A 123 -46.36 -31.40 11.54
CA ASP A 123 -44.97 -31.38 11.06
C ASP A 123 -44.87 -31.76 9.58
N LEU A 124 -45.61 -32.79 9.15
CA LEU A 124 -45.66 -33.21 7.74
C LEU A 124 -46.28 -32.15 6.83
N ILE A 125 -47.36 -31.49 7.29
CA ILE A 125 -48.00 -30.41 6.54
C ILE A 125 -47.09 -29.18 6.49
N ASP A 126 -46.37 -28.89 7.56
CA ASP A 126 -45.42 -27.77 7.61
C ASP A 126 -44.25 -27.97 6.67
N GLU A 127 -43.73 -29.20 6.61
CA GLU A 127 -42.71 -29.56 5.62
C GLU A 127 -43.25 -29.47 4.19
N PHE A 128 -44.49 -29.94 3.94
CA PHE A 128 -45.14 -29.79 2.63
C PHE A 128 -45.28 -28.31 2.24
N ILE A 129 -45.81 -27.47 3.12
CA ILE A 129 -45.98 -26.03 2.88
C ILE A 129 -44.63 -25.37 2.60
N ARG A 130 -43.61 -25.68 3.41
CA ARG A 130 -42.26 -25.11 3.27
C ARG A 130 -41.64 -25.46 1.92
N GLN A 131 -41.71 -26.72 1.51
CA GLN A 131 -41.19 -27.18 0.22
C GLN A 131 -41.90 -26.51 -0.97
N HIS A 132 -43.23 -26.40 -0.93
CA HIS A 132 -44.02 -25.83 -2.03
C HIS A 132 -43.93 -24.30 -2.10
N LYS A 133 -43.81 -23.61 -0.96
CA LYS A 133 -43.46 -22.17 -0.92
C LYS A 133 -42.08 -21.90 -1.52
N ALA A 134 -41.11 -22.80 -1.31
CA ALA A 134 -39.79 -22.66 -1.93
C ALA A 134 -39.82 -22.75 -3.47
N ILE A 135 -40.78 -23.49 -4.05
CA ILE A 135 -40.98 -23.55 -5.52
C ILE A 135 -41.45 -22.20 -6.06
N LEU A 136 -42.26 -21.47 -5.30
CA LEU A 136 -42.77 -20.14 -5.65
C LEU A 136 -41.82 -19.00 -5.24
N SER A 137 -40.59 -19.31 -4.82
CA SER A 137 -39.63 -18.30 -4.40
C SER A 137 -39.31 -17.32 -5.54
N PRO A 138 -39.28 -16.00 -5.29
CA PRO A 138 -38.90 -15.01 -6.28
C PRO A 138 -37.52 -15.29 -6.92
N LEU A 139 -36.61 -15.93 -6.17
CA LEU A 139 -35.28 -16.30 -6.66
C LEU A 139 -35.29 -17.27 -7.86
N ARG A 140 -36.37 -18.03 -8.05
CA ARG A 140 -36.56 -18.90 -9.22
C ARG A 140 -37.13 -18.16 -10.44
N LEU A 141 -37.69 -16.98 -10.22
CA LEU A 141 -38.38 -16.16 -11.23
C LEU A 141 -37.54 -14.95 -11.68
N LEU A 142 -36.36 -14.75 -11.10
CA LEU A 142 -35.50 -13.63 -11.45
C LEU A 142 -35.04 -13.74 -12.92
N PRO A 143 -35.26 -12.69 -13.73
CA PRO A 143 -34.68 -12.61 -15.06
C PRO A 143 -33.14 -12.63 -15.03
N PRO A 144 -32.47 -13.12 -16.08
CA PRO A 144 -31.02 -13.09 -16.21
C PRO A 144 -30.40 -11.71 -15.92
N ASP A 145 -30.99 -10.64 -16.44
CA ASP A 145 -30.46 -9.27 -16.31
C ASP A 145 -30.44 -8.80 -14.84
N ILE A 146 -31.45 -9.19 -14.05
CA ILE A 146 -31.50 -8.86 -12.62
C ILE A 146 -30.45 -9.67 -11.84
N ILE A 147 -30.19 -10.92 -12.23
CA ILE A 147 -29.13 -11.74 -11.65
C ILE A 147 -27.75 -11.12 -11.96
N GLU A 148 -27.56 -10.63 -13.18
CA GLU A 148 -26.34 -9.92 -13.61
C GLU A 148 -26.14 -8.63 -12.81
N GLU A 149 -27.20 -7.86 -12.57
CA GLU A 149 -27.16 -6.66 -11.73
C GLU A 149 -26.77 -7.01 -10.28
N ILE A 150 -27.35 -8.06 -9.70
CA ILE A 150 -26.96 -8.55 -8.36
C ILE A 150 -25.47 -8.91 -8.33
N PHE A 151 -24.95 -9.54 -9.38
CA PHE A 151 -23.53 -9.86 -9.49
C PHE A 151 -22.66 -8.61 -9.54
N HIS A 152 -23.08 -7.58 -10.26
CA HIS A 152 -22.38 -6.30 -10.32
C HIS A 152 -22.23 -5.69 -8.92
N TRP A 153 -23.32 -5.59 -8.16
CA TRP A 153 -23.31 -5.10 -6.78
C TRP A 153 -22.50 -5.97 -5.82
N PHE A 154 -22.49 -7.29 -6.03
CA PHE A 154 -21.64 -8.20 -5.23
C PHE A 154 -20.14 -7.92 -5.43
N THR A 155 -19.75 -7.53 -6.64
CA THR A 155 -18.34 -7.23 -6.98
C THR A 155 -17.92 -5.78 -6.71
N TYR A 156 -18.86 -4.87 -6.43
CA TYR A 156 -18.62 -3.44 -6.23
C TYR A 156 -18.65 -3.04 -4.74
N PRO A 157 -17.70 -2.23 -4.20
CA PRO A 157 -16.31 -2.04 -4.57
C PRO A 157 -15.44 -2.92 -3.65
N GLN A 158 -15.23 -4.19 -4.03
CA GLN A 158 -14.14 -4.94 -3.42
C GLN A 158 -12.84 -4.41 -4.02
N THR A 159 -11.86 -4.07 -3.20
CA THR A 159 -10.51 -3.76 -3.69
C THR A 159 -10.05 -4.88 -4.63
N PRO A 160 -9.36 -4.56 -5.75
CA PRO A 160 -8.97 -5.57 -6.74
C PRO A 160 -8.32 -6.78 -6.06
N SER A 161 -9.14 -7.83 -5.98
CA SER A 161 -8.88 -9.12 -5.36
C SER A 161 -7.85 -9.93 -6.13
N THR A 162 -6.54 -9.71 -5.95
CA THR A 162 -5.51 -10.47 -6.67
C THR A 162 -5.34 -11.93 -6.22
N GLU A 163 -6.14 -12.38 -5.23
CA GLU A 163 -6.13 -13.75 -4.74
C GLU A 163 -7.12 -14.67 -5.47
N TRP A 164 -6.69 -15.91 -5.73
CA TRP A 164 -7.51 -16.98 -6.29
C TRP A 164 -8.81 -17.27 -5.51
N ARG A 165 -8.87 -16.94 -4.22
CA ARG A 165 -10.05 -17.16 -3.37
C ARG A 165 -11.17 -16.16 -3.63
N ASN A 166 -10.84 -15.01 -4.21
CA ASN A 166 -11.77 -13.91 -4.39
C ASN A 166 -12.46 -13.95 -5.76
N ILE A 167 -12.09 -14.91 -6.60
CA ILE A 167 -12.83 -15.21 -7.83
C ILE A 167 -14.21 -15.74 -7.44
N PRO A 168 -15.31 -15.19 -8.01
CA PRO A 168 -16.67 -15.45 -7.56
C PRO A 168 -17.26 -16.77 -8.08
N TRP A 169 -16.48 -17.87 -8.04
CA TRP A 169 -16.92 -19.21 -8.45
C TRP A 169 -18.21 -19.65 -7.75
N MET A 170 -18.43 -19.18 -6.52
CA MET A 170 -19.62 -19.48 -5.71
C MET A 170 -20.92 -19.07 -6.37
N LEU A 171 -20.93 -18.00 -7.18
CA LEU A 171 -22.12 -17.55 -7.91
C LEU A 171 -22.63 -18.65 -8.86
N GLY A 172 -21.70 -19.40 -9.47
CA GLY A 172 -22.01 -20.55 -10.31
C GLY A 172 -22.41 -21.82 -9.54
N HIS A 173 -22.34 -21.84 -8.21
CA HIS A 173 -22.71 -23.01 -7.39
C HIS A 173 -24.10 -22.92 -6.78
N ILE A 174 -24.82 -21.81 -6.95
CA ILE A 174 -26.15 -21.58 -6.36
C ILE A 174 -27.23 -22.41 -7.05
N CYS A 175 -27.44 -22.21 -8.35
CA CYS A 175 -28.38 -22.99 -9.16
C CYS A 175 -27.94 -23.01 -10.64
N ARG A 176 -28.65 -23.77 -11.49
CA ARG A 176 -28.35 -23.82 -12.94
C ARG A 176 -28.50 -22.45 -13.60
N SER A 177 -29.60 -21.74 -13.34
CA SER A 177 -29.85 -20.40 -13.90
C SER A 177 -28.75 -19.40 -13.53
N TRP A 178 -28.35 -19.34 -12.26
CA TRP A 178 -27.27 -18.45 -11.81
C TRP A 178 -25.93 -18.85 -12.39
N ARG A 179 -25.67 -20.15 -12.58
CA ARG A 179 -24.47 -20.63 -13.26
C ARG A 179 -24.43 -20.15 -14.71
N ASP A 180 -25.52 -20.27 -15.44
CA ASP A 180 -25.56 -19.88 -16.85
C ASP A 180 -25.28 -18.37 -17.00
N VAL A 181 -25.90 -17.53 -16.16
CA VAL A 181 -25.65 -16.08 -16.11
C VAL A 181 -24.22 -15.75 -15.68
N ALA A 182 -23.73 -16.39 -14.62
CA ALA A 182 -22.37 -16.12 -14.12
C ALA A 182 -21.32 -16.49 -15.18
N LEU A 183 -21.52 -17.60 -15.88
CA LEU A 183 -20.63 -18.08 -16.91
C LEU A 183 -20.67 -17.25 -18.21
N SER A 184 -21.75 -16.52 -18.50
CA SER A 184 -21.83 -15.57 -19.63
C SER A 184 -21.37 -14.15 -19.28
N ALA A 185 -21.42 -13.77 -18.01
CA ALA A 185 -21.06 -12.45 -17.51
C ALA A 185 -19.54 -12.21 -17.51
N SER A 186 -18.99 -11.73 -18.62
CA SER A 186 -17.54 -11.49 -18.80
C SER A 186 -16.91 -10.55 -17.76
N PHE A 187 -17.67 -9.64 -17.16
CA PHE A 187 -17.13 -8.71 -16.15
C PHE A 187 -16.73 -9.42 -14.85
N LEU A 188 -17.29 -10.59 -14.55
CA LEU A 188 -16.91 -11.37 -13.37
C LEU A 188 -15.52 -12.00 -13.47
N TRP A 189 -14.99 -12.12 -14.68
CA TRP A 189 -13.81 -12.92 -14.97
C TRP A 189 -12.63 -12.11 -15.51
N HIS A 190 -12.79 -10.78 -15.65
CA HIS A 190 -11.72 -9.90 -16.16
C HIS A 190 -10.59 -9.69 -15.14
N GLN A 191 -10.86 -9.87 -13.84
CA GLN A 191 -9.84 -9.77 -12.80
C GLN A 191 -9.12 -11.11 -12.67
N ILE A 192 -7.92 -11.17 -13.22
CA ILE A 192 -7.10 -12.36 -13.17
C ILE A 192 -6.25 -12.30 -11.89
N PRO A 193 -6.21 -13.37 -11.08
CA PRO A 193 -5.38 -13.41 -9.88
C PRO A 193 -3.89 -13.39 -10.25
N HIS A 194 -3.02 -13.14 -9.27
CA HIS A 194 -1.58 -13.24 -9.47
C HIS A 194 -1.20 -14.64 -9.99
N VAL A 195 -0.51 -14.65 -11.13
CA VAL A 195 -0.05 -15.87 -11.81
C VAL A 195 1.38 -16.15 -11.38
N ILE A 196 1.55 -17.16 -10.52
CA ILE A 196 2.86 -17.65 -10.10
C ILE A 196 3.28 -18.77 -11.05
N LEU A 197 4.38 -18.60 -11.76
CA LEU A 197 4.92 -19.56 -12.74
C LEU A 197 5.80 -20.61 -12.05
N ASP A 198 5.22 -21.34 -11.10
CA ASP A 198 5.88 -22.45 -10.40
C ASP A 198 5.14 -23.78 -10.65
N LYS A 199 5.77 -24.91 -10.35
CA LYS A 199 5.13 -26.23 -10.53
C LYS A 199 3.91 -26.41 -9.63
N ARG A 200 3.77 -25.63 -8.56
CA ARG A 200 2.65 -25.68 -7.61
C ARG A 200 1.39 -25.04 -8.20
N SER A 201 1.51 -24.20 -9.23
CA SER A 201 0.39 -23.57 -9.92
C SER A 201 -0.21 -24.41 -11.05
N LEU A 202 0.45 -25.49 -11.47
CA LEU A 202 -0.05 -26.43 -12.50
C LEU A 202 -1.48 -26.94 -12.25
N PRO A 203 -1.91 -27.28 -11.02
CA PRO A 203 -3.30 -27.68 -10.76
C PRO A 203 -4.33 -26.60 -11.13
N ARG A 204 -3.91 -25.34 -11.22
CA ARG A 204 -4.76 -24.20 -11.58
C ARG A 204 -4.77 -23.90 -13.08
N ARG A 205 -4.06 -24.68 -13.91
CA ARG A 205 -3.98 -24.46 -15.37
C ARG A 205 -5.35 -24.35 -16.03
N HIS A 206 -6.23 -25.31 -15.75
CA HIS A 206 -7.58 -25.32 -16.31
C HIS A 206 -8.41 -24.13 -15.82
N ALA A 207 -8.30 -23.78 -14.54
CA ALA A 207 -8.99 -22.62 -13.99
C ALA A 207 -8.49 -21.32 -14.65
N LEU A 208 -7.18 -21.18 -14.87
CA LEU A 208 -6.59 -20.01 -15.53
C LEU A 208 -7.05 -19.89 -16.98
N ASP A 209 -7.01 -20.99 -17.75
CA ASP A 209 -7.50 -20.99 -19.14
C ASP A 209 -9.01 -20.69 -19.23
N GLU A 210 -9.79 -21.18 -18.26
CA GLU A 210 -11.21 -20.84 -18.13
C GLU A 210 -11.41 -19.34 -17.90
N LEU A 211 -10.67 -18.74 -16.97
CA LEU A 211 -10.76 -17.30 -16.67
C LEU A 211 -10.48 -16.47 -17.92
N PHE A 212 -9.39 -16.76 -18.63
CA PHE A 212 -9.04 -16.06 -19.87
C PHE A 212 -10.10 -16.21 -20.97
N ARG A 213 -10.70 -17.39 -21.10
CA ARG A 213 -11.76 -17.61 -22.09
C ARG A 213 -13.04 -16.85 -21.73
N ARG A 214 -13.35 -16.75 -20.45
CA ARG A 214 -14.57 -16.11 -19.92
C ARG A 214 -14.47 -14.59 -19.88
N SER A 215 -13.26 -14.05 -19.71
CA SER A 215 -13.03 -12.61 -19.83
C SER A 215 -13.27 -12.08 -21.25
N ALA A 216 -13.30 -12.97 -22.24
CA ALA A 216 -13.57 -12.67 -23.64
C ALA A 216 -12.64 -11.56 -24.16
N ASN A 217 -13.20 -10.47 -24.71
CA ASN A 217 -12.44 -9.34 -25.26
C ASN A 217 -12.22 -8.20 -24.26
N ARG A 218 -12.44 -8.43 -22.95
CA ARG A 218 -12.21 -7.38 -21.95
C ARG A 218 -10.70 -7.13 -21.76
N PRO A 219 -10.30 -5.90 -21.48
CA PRO A 219 -8.91 -5.57 -21.16
C PRO A 219 -8.49 -6.29 -19.88
N LEU A 220 -7.39 -7.03 -19.94
CA LEU A 220 -6.87 -7.79 -18.79
C LEU A 220 -5.72 -7.07 -18.11
N GLU A 221 -5.80 -7.05 -16.78
CA GLU A 221 -4.71 -6.66 -15.89
C GLU A 221 -4.07 -7.92 -15.31
N LEU A 222 -2.78 -8.11 -15.57
CA LEU A 222 -2.04 -9.31 -15.20
C LEU A 222 -0.85 -8.96 -14.34
N PHE A 223 -0.68 -9.71 -13.26
CA PHE A 223 0.56 -9.76 -12.51
C PHE A 223 1.13 -11.18 -12.61
N ILE A 224 2.30 -11.29 -13.23
CA ILE A 224 2.97 -12.55 -13.53
C ILE A 224 4.28 -12.56 -12.77
N CYS A 225 4.45 -13.51 -11.85
CA CYS A 225 5.70 -13.67 -11.13
C CYS A 225 6.28 -15.08 -11.23
N SER A 226 7.60 -15.16 -11.16
CA SER A 226 8.30 -16.44 -11.16
C SER A 226 9.48 -16.40 -10.22
N SER A 227 9.63 -17.44 -9.40
CA SER A 227 10.85 -17.72 -8.65
C SER A 227 11.58 -18.96 -9.19
N SER A 228 11.17 -19.45 -10.37
CA SER A 228 11.75 -20.65 -10.98
C SER A 228 13.15 -20.34 -11.49
N HIS A 229 14.14 -21.07 -10.97
CA HIS A 229 15.55 -21.00 -11.41
C HIS A 229 15.88 -22.00 -12.54
N ASN A 230 14.91 -22.82 -12.96
CA ASN A 230 15.15 -23.97 -13.82
C ASN A 230 14.77 -23.72 -15.30
N TYR A 231 14.59 -22.47 -15.72
CA TYR A 231 14.16 -22.09 -17.08
C TYR A 231 12.83 -22.71 -17.55
N ASP A 232 12.12 -23.40 -16.65
CA ASP A 232 10.81 -24.02 -16.86
C ASP A 232 9.75 -23.11 -16.24
N TYR A 233 8.88 -22.57 -17.10
CA TYR A 233 7.80 -21.66 -16.74
C TYR A 233 6.44 -22.33 -17.02
N PRO A 234 5.92 -23.13 -16.07
CA PRO A 234 4.61 -23.72 -16.24
C PRO A 234 3.55 -22.63 -16.44
N LEU A 235 2.52 -22.93 -17.24
CA LEU A 235 1.43 -22.02 -17.64
C LEU A 235 1.79 -20.95 -18.69
N ILE A 236 3.06 -20.85 -19.12
CA ILE A 236 3.46 -19.87 -20.13
C ILE A 236 2.73 -20.03 -21.46
N ASP A 237 2.40 -21.27 -21.85
CA ASP A 237 1.65 -21.57 -23.06
C ASP A 237 0.21 -20.99 -23.00
N VAL A 238 -0.42 -21.04 -21.82
CA VAL A 238 -1.75 -20.46 -21.58
C VAL A 238 -1.67 -18.94 -21.66
N LEU A 239 -0.64 -18.35 -21.06
CA LEU A 239 -0.40 -16.91 -21.13
C LEU A 239 -0.20 -16.43 -22.58
N ILE A 240 0.68 -17.09 -23.35
CA ILE A 240 0.97 -16.73 -24.75
C ILE A 240 -0.28 -16.87 -25.64
N ARG A 241 -1.14 -17.86 -25.38
CA ARG A 241 -2.38 -18.08 -26.13
C ARG A 241 -3.33 -16.87 -26.05
N HIS A 242 -3.38 -16.23 -24.88
CA HIS A 242 -4.30 -15.14 -24.60
C HIS A 242 -3.65 -13.74 -24.65
N ALA A 243 -2.42 -13.64 -25.17
CA ALA A 243 -1.64 -12.40 -25.24
C ALA A 243 -2.36 -11.20 -25.91
N LYS A 244 -3.31 -11.45 -26.82
CA LYS A 244 -4.11 -10.41 -27.47
C LYS A 244 -5.03 -9.65 -26.53
N SER A 245 -5.42 -10.24 -25.41
CA SER A 245 -6.30 -9.62 -24.41
C SER A 245 -5.56 -8.79 -23.36
N TRP A 246 -4.22 -8.84 -23.38
CA TRP A 246 -3.38 -8.15 -22.40
C TRP A 246 -3.50 -6.64 -22.57
N HIS A 247 -3.86 -5.95 -21.49
CA HIS A 247 -4.03 -4.51 -21.47
C HIS A 247 -3.00 -3.85 -20.54
N SER A 248 -2.88 -4.36 -19.32
CA SER A 248 -1.84 -3.98 -18.36
C SER A 248 -1.14 -5.24 -17.88
N VAL A 249 0.19 -5.30 -17.99
CA VAL A 249 0.95 -6.49 -17.56
C VAL A 249 2.13 -6.07 -16.71
N ASN A 250 2.23 -6.67 -15.53
CA ASN A 250 3.36 -6.54 -14.63
C ASN A 250 4.09 -7.89 -14.53
N PHE A 251 5.35 -7.88 -14.94
CA PHE A 251 6.25 -9.03 -14.82
C PHE A 251 7.18 -8.85 -13.62
N ALA A 252 7.25 -9.85 -12.75
CA ALA A 252 8.27 -10.01 -11.73
C ALA A 252 8.96 -11.36 -11.93
N VAL A 253 9.93 -11.41 -12.85
CA VAL A 253 10.45 -12.66 -13.42
C VAL A 253 11.96 -12.59 -13.71
N PRO A 254 12.67 -13.73 -13.72
CA PRO A 254 14.06 -13.79 -14.18
C PRO A 254 14.23 -13.35 -15.65
N LEU A 255 15.43 -12.90 -16.03
CA LEU A 255 15.71 -12.42 -17.39
C LEU A 255 15.42 -13.48 -18.47
N SER A 256 15.80 -14.73 -18.21
CA SER A 256 15.53 -15.88 -19.06
C SER A 256 14.06 -16.07 -19.44
N PHE A 257 13.10 -15.61 -18.63
CA PHE A 257 11.69 -15.69 -18.94
C PHE A 257 11.34 -15.04 -20.28
N PHE A 258 11.99 -13.92 -20.59
CA PHE A 258 11.72 -13.16 -21.80
C PHE A 258 12.15 -13.89 -23.08
N THR A 259 13.06 -14.87 -22.99
CA THR A 259 13.38 -15.75 -24.14
C THR A 259 12.18 -16.58 -24.56
N THR A 260 11.42 -17.10 -23.60
CA THR A 260 10.20 -17.88 -23.85
C THR A 260 9.05 -16.97 -24.30
N LEU A 261 8.99 -15.76 -23.77
CA LEU A 261 7.96 -14.77 -24.10
C LEU A 261 8.06 -14.25 -25.55
N ARG A 262 9.15 -14.50 -26.28
CA ARG A 262 9.30 -14.11 -27.70
C ARG A 262 8.16 -14.61 -28.59
N ALA A 263 7.52 -15.73 -28.23
CA ALA A 263 6.36 -16.26 -28.92
C ALA A 263 5.11 -15.35 -28.88
N THR A 264 5.12 -14.28 -28.07
CA THR A 264 4.04 -13.26 -28.03
C THR A 264 4.18 -12.19 -29.11
N ARG A 265 5.28 -12.17 -29.88
CA ARG A 265 5.51 -11.20 -30.95
C ARG A 265 4.34 -11.17 -31.93
N GLY A 266 3.86 -9.97 -32.25
CA GLY A 266 2.70 -9.74 -33.12
C GLY A 266 1.33 -10.02 -32.48
N ARG A 267 1.28 -10.34 -31.18
CA ARG A 267 0.03 -10.63 -30.46
C ARG A 267 -0.30 -9.63 -29.36
N LEU A 268 0.46 -8.56 -29.21
CA LEU A 268 0.31 -7.56 -28.13
C LEU A 268 -0.50 -6.33 -28.59
N SER A 269 -1.61 -6.55 -29.29
CA SER A 269 -2.37 -5.47 -29.95
C SER A 269 -3.10 -4.52 -28.99
N ASN A 270 -3.46 -4.99 -27.80
CA ASN A 270 -4.24 -4.23 -26.80
C ASN A 270 -3.40 -3.73 -25.61
N LEU A 271 -2.10 -4.00 -25.60
CA LEU A 271 -1.21 -3.70 -24.48
C LEU A 271 -1.00 -2.18 -24.39
N ARG A 272 -1.39 -1.58 -23.26
CA ARG A 272 -1.22 -0.16 -22.93
C ARG A 272 -0.16 0.10 -21.88
N THR A 273 -0.12 -0.73 -20.85
CA THR A 273 0.81 -0.58 -19.72
C THR A 273 1.66 -1.84 -19.59
N LEU A 274 2.98 -1.65 -19.51
CA LEU A 274 3.95 -2.70 -19.32
C LEU A 274 4.87 -2.36 -18.15
N ALA A 275 4.84 -3.16 -17.10
CA ALA A 275 5.79 -3.11 -16.01
C ALA A 275 6.69 -4.35 -16.02
N ILE A 276 8.00 -4.18 -15.95
CA ILE A 276 9.00 -5.24 -15.95
C ILE A 276 9.91 -5.06 -14.75
N SER A 277 9.84 -5.99 -13.81
CA SER A 277 10.82 -6.18 -12.74
C SER A 277 11.60 -7.46 -13.05
N CYS A 278 12.86 -7.32 -13.43
CA CYS A 278 13.70 -8.46 -13.77
C CYS A 278 15.02 -8.47 -13.00
N TRP A 279 15.49 -9.68 -12.72
CA TRP A 279 16.74 -9.94 -12.05
C TRP A 279 17.50 -11.05 -12.77
N PRO A 280 18.85 -10.95 -12.82
CA PRO A 280 19.66 -12.03 -13.33
C PRO A 280 19.66 -13.20 -12.34
N LEU A 281 19.66 -14.42 -12.85
CA LEU A 281 19.98 -15.63 -12.08
C LEU A 281 21.49 -15.72 -11.86
N GLU A 282 21.93 -16.43 -10.80
CA GLU A 282 23.36 -16.65 -10.54
C GLU A 282 24.09 -17.26 -11.73
N SER A 283 23.44 -18.16 -12.49
CA SER A 283 23.96 -18.74 -13.73
C SER A 283 24.05 -17.75 -14.89
N GLU A 284 23.17 -16.75 -14.93
CA GLU A 284 23.16 -15.71 -15.98
C GLU A 284 24.27 -14.69 -15.75
N LEU A 285 24.63 -14.41 -14.49
CA LEU A 285 25.73 -13.49 -14.15
C LEU A 285 27.08 -13.92 -14.75
N THR A 286 27.29 -15.22 -14.95
CA THR A 286 28.48 -15.79 -15.61
C THR A 286 28.42 -15.75 -17.15
N GLU A 287 27.23 -15.77 -17.75
CA GLU A 287 27.02 -15.80 -19.21
C GLU A 287 26.74 -14.41 -19.82
N MET A 288 26.46 -13.39 -18.99
CA MET A 288 26.11 -12.02 -19.38
C MET A 288 27.18 -11.28 -20.20
N ASN A 289 28.37 -11.87 -20.39
CA ASN A 289 29.43 -11.31 -21.22
C ASN A 289 29.33 -11.65 -22.72
N GLU A 290 28.50 -12.62 -23.16
CA GLU A 290 28.59 -13.11 -24.56
C GLU A 290 27.30 -13.08 -25.41
N GLN A 291 26.08 -13.10 -24.85
CA GLN A 291 24.85 -12.98 -25.66
C GLN A 291 23.91 -11.87 -25.20
N ALA A 292 23.76 -10.84 -26.05
CA ALA A 292 22.73 -9.82 -25.90
C ALA A 292 21.34 -10.43 -26.21
N ILE A 293 20.52 -10.66 -25.18
CA ILE A 293 19.12 -11.04 -25.39
C ILE A 293 18.38 -9.86 -26.02
N ILE A 294 18.04 -9.96 -27.31
CA ILE A 294 17.20 -8.97 -27.98
C ILE A 294 15.74 -9.20 -27.60
N LEU A 295 15.08 -8.14 -27.11
CA LEU A 295 13.66 -8.14 -26.74
C LEU A 295 12.88 -7.23 -27.68
N ASP A 296 12.41 -7.79 -28.79
CA ASP A 296 11.71 -7.07 -29.87
C ASP A 296 10.20 -7.33 -29.93
N MET A 297 9.66 -8.25 -29.11
CA MET A 297 8.24 -8.59 -29.14
C MET A 297 7.33 -7.38 -28.84
N PHE A 298 7.79 -6.49 -27.97
CA PHE A 298 7.06 -5.30 -27.57
C PHE A 298 7.01 -4.23 -28.66
N LYS A 299 7.93 -4.24 -29.64
CA LYS A 299 7.91 -3.32 -30.80
C LYS A 299 6.58 -3.37 -31.56
N THR A 300 5.91 -4.52 -31.54
CA THR A 300 4.63 -4.76 -32.22
C THR A 300 3.38 -4.48 -31.37
N ALA A 301 3.47 -3.59 -30.37
CA ALA A 301 2.36 -3.20 -29.48
C ALA A 301 1.83 -1.78 -29.78
N PRO A 302 0.91 -1.59 -30.75
CA PRO A 302 0.54 -0.26 -31.27
C PRO A 302 -0.19 0.66 -30.29
N LEU A 303 -0.68 0.14 -29.17
CA LEU A 303 -1.39 0.93 -28.14
C LEU A 303 -0.57 1.14 -26.87
N LEU A 304 0.72 0.77 -26.87
CA LEU A 304 1.56 0.88 -25.68
C LEU A 304 1.85 2.34 -25.36
N GLU A 305 1.41 2.78 -24.18
CA GLU A 305 1.47 4.17 -23.71
C GLU A 305 2.43 4.32 -22.51
N GLU A 306 2.51 3.31 -21.65
CA GLU A 306 3.29 3.34 -20.41
C GLU A 306 4.23 2.13 -20.28
N VAL A 307 5.51 2.42 -20.02
CA VAL A 307 6.54 1.41 -19.78
C VAL A 307 7.27 1.73 -18.47
N ILE A 308 7.29 0.76 -17.56
CA ILE A 308 7.98 0.84 -16.27
C ILE A 308 8.95 -0.33 -16.18
N ILE A 309 10.22 -0.05 -15.92
CA ILE A 309 11.28 -1.04 -15.83
C ILE A 309 11.99 -0.88 -14.49
N HIS A 310 12.12 -1.97 -13.75
CA HIS A 310 12.87 -2.07 -12.51
C HIS A 310 13.96 -3.14 -12.66
N GLY A 311 15.22 -2.75 -12.49
CA GLY A 311 16.37 -3.65 -12.56
C GLY A 311 17.11 -3.63 -13.89
N ALA A 312 18.04 -4.58 -14.04
CA ALA A 312 18.86 -4.72 -15.22
C ALA A 312 18.05 -5.40 -16.34
N VAL A 313 17.80 -4.67 -17.43
CA VAL A 313 17.22 -5.21 -18.67
C VAL A 313 18.31 -5.50 -19.71
N PRO A 314 18.04 -6.33 -20.72
CA PRO A 314 19.01 -6.57 -21.79
C PRO A 314 19.35 -5.29 -22.54
N LYS A 315 20.56 -5.25 -23.11
CA LYS A 315 21.10 -4.08 -23.83
C LYS A 315 20.27 -3.62 -25.05
N GLN A 316 19.39 -4.48 -25.58
CA GLN A 316 18.65 -4.22 -26.82
C GLN A 316 17.16 -4.59 -26.65
N MET A 317 16.41 -3.69 -26.03
CA MET A 317 14.95 -3.78 -25.90
C MET A 317 14.30 -2.75 -26.82
N SER A 318 13.34 -3.18 -27.64
CA SER A 318 12.67 -2.32 -28.63
C SER A 318 11.21 -2.14 -28.29
N PHE A 319 10.77 -0.89 -28.21
CA PHE A 319 9.38 -0.49 -28.01
C PHE A 319 8.88 0.37 -29.19
N PRO A 320 7.57 0.55 -29.35
CA PRO A 320 6.98 1.48 -30.30
C PRO A 320 7.06 2.91 -29.73
N PHE A 321 8.27 3.44 -29.75
CA PHE A 321 8.66 4.67 -29.07
C PHE A 321 7.90 5.93 -29.50
N SER A 322 7.31 5.93 -30.70
CA SER A 322 6.58 7.06 -31.25
C SER A 322 5.30 7.41 -30.51
N GLN A 323 4.74 6.51 -29.69
CA GLN A 323 3.46 6.71 -29.02
C GLN A 323 3.54 6.61 -27.48
N LEU A 324 4.74 6.38 -26.92
CA LEU A 324 4.93 6.28 -25.48
C LEU A 324 4.73 7.63 -24.81
N LEU A 325 3.86 7.66 -23.81
CA LEU A 325 3.54 8.83 -22.98
C LEU A 325 4.35 8.83 -21.68
N ARG A 326 4.58 7.65 -21.09
CA ARG A 326 5.35 7.51 -19.84
C ARG A 326 6.40 6.41 -19.95
N TYR A 327 7.64 6.75 -19.58
CA TYR A 327 8.76 5.83 -19.51
C TYR A 327 9.48 5.97 -18.17
N GLU A 328 9.56 4.89 -17.42
CA GLU A 328 10.26 4.81 -16.14
C GLU A 328 11.25 3.66 -16.14
N HIS A 329 12.50 3.91 -15.75
CA HIS A 329 13.55 2.89 -15.65
C HIS A 329 14.38 3.11 -14.39
N THR A 330 14.32 2.16 -13.46
CA THR A 330 15.11 2.13 -12.23
C THR A 330 16.26 1.13 -12.33
N MET A 331 17.44 1.50 -11.85
CA MET A 331 18.69 0.73 -11.91
C MET A 331 19.18 0.46 -13.34
N THR A 332 19.38 1.52 -14.12
CA THR A 332 19.69 1.45 -15.56
C THR A 332 21.05 0.81 -15.88
N GLY A 333 21.98 0.69 -14.92
CA GLY A 333 23.18 -0.16 -15.02
C GLY A 333 24.00 -0.05 -16.31
N GLY A 334 24.54 1.12 -16.65
CA GLY A 334 25.45 1.31 -17.80
C GLY A 334 24.83 1.10 -19.19
N LEU A 335 23.50 0.98 -19.29
CA LEU A 335 22.81 0.86 -20.58
C LEU A 335 22.79 2.21 -21.32
N PRO A 336 22.94 2.23 -22.66
CA PRO A 336 22.85 3.45 -23.45
C PRO A 336 21.40 3.95 -23.51
N THR A 337 20.92 4.63 -22.48
CA THR A 337 19.55 5.18 -22.38
C THR A 337 19.36 6.50 -23.13
N GLY A 338 20.41 7.01 -23.79
CA GLY A 338 20.39 8.33 -24.46
C GLY A 338 19.35 8.42 -25.58
N HIS A 339 19.02 7.29 -26.22
CA HIS A 339 17.98 7.21 -27.24
C HIS A 339 16.57 7.49 -26.69
N VAL A 340 16.32 7.31 -25.38
CA VAL A 340 15.01 7.58 -24.76
C VAL A 340 14.61 9.06 -24.87
N PHE A 341 15.59 9.95 -24.91
CA PHE A 341 15.36 11.39 -25.09
C PHE A 341 14.92 11.75 -26.51
N THR A 342 14.91 10.82 -27.46
CA THR A 342 14.42 11.06 -28.84
C THR A 342 12.93 10.81 -29.02
N TYR A 343 12.21 10.42 -27.96
CA TYR A 343 10.80 10.00 -28.06
C TYR A 343 9.88 11.23 -28.09
N PRO A 344 9.14 11.47 -29.20
CA PRO A 344 8.48 12.75 -29.44
C PRO A 344 7.22 12.97 -28.59
N MET A 345 6.55 11.88 -28.17
CA MET A 345 5.25 11.93 -27.49
C MET A 345 5.35 11.84 -25.97
N LEU A 346 6.58 11.79 -25.42
CA LEU A 346 6.81 11.52 -24.01
C LEU A 346 6.36 12.69 -23.13
N GLU A 347 5.48 12.41 -22.17
CA GLU A 347 4.98 13.35 -21.17
C GLU A 347 5.68 13.19 -19.81
N CYS A 348 6.11 11.97 -19.49
CA CYS A 348 6.81 11.65 -18.25
C CYS A 348 8.02 10.73 -18.51
N LEU A 349 9.19 11.17 -18.07
CA LEU A 349 10.44 10.42 -18.13
C LEU A 349 11.04 10.29 -16.73
N SER A 350 11.30 9.07 -16.28
CA SER A 350 11.97 8.80 -15.01
C SER A 350 13.12 7.81 -15.22
N LEU A 351 14.36 8.25 -15.05
CA LEU A 351 15.57 7.41 -15.17
C LEU A 351 16.33 7.45 -13.85
N LEU A 352 16.31 6.35 -13.10
CA LEU A 352 16.89 6.25 -11.77
C LEU A 352 18.06 5.28 -11.72
N GLY A 353 19.13 5.68 -11.05
CA GLY A 353 20.36 4.89 -10.95
C GLY A 353 21.21 4.90 -12.22
N LEU A 354 21.24 6.03 -12.94
CA LEU A 354 22.11 6.24 -14.10
C LEU A 354 23.58 6.10 -13.71
N SER A 355 24.32 5.32 -14.49
CA SER A 355 25.76 5.10 -14.35
C SER A 355 26.44 5.10 -15.71
N GLY A 356 27.65 5.69 -15.78
CA GLY A 356 28.41 5.86 -17.03
C GLY A 356 28.04 7.13 -17.79
N ASP A 357 28.80 7.42 -18.86
CA ASP A 357 28.61 8.63 -19.65
C ASP A 357 27.44 8.49 -20.63
N LEU A 358 26.54 9.47 -20.59
CA LEU A 358 25.36 9.51 -21.44
C LEU A 358 25.56 10.50 -22.58
N VAL A 359 25.62 10.01 -23.81
CA VAL A 359 25.64 10.85 -25.00
C VAL A 359 24.19 11.07 -25.45
N VAL A 360 23.68 12.28 -25.23
CA VAL A 360 22.36 12.71 -25.70
C VAL A 360 22.56 13.74 -26.81
N PRO A 361 22.02 13.51 -28.02
CA PRO A 361 22.08 14.52 -29.08
C PRO A 361 21.22 15.74 -28.72
N PRO A 362 21.48 16.93 -29.32
CA PRO A 362 20.60 18.08 -29.18
C PRO A 362 19.16 17.72 -29.58
N VAL A 363 18.23 17.79 -28.64
CA VAL A 363 16.85 17.33 -28.86
C VAL A 363 15.84 18.23 -28.13
N THR A 364 14.67 18.39 -28.74
CA THR A 364 13.56 19.15 -28.16
C THR A 364 12.40 18.22 -27.86
N LEU A 365 11.96 18.18 -26.60
CA LEU A 365 10.84 17.36 -26.16
C LEU A 365 9.62 18.25 -25.87
N HIS A 366 8.81 18.47 -26.90
CA HIS A 366 7.69 19.43 -26.86
C HIS A 366 6.53 19.07 -25.92
N ARG A 367 6.46 17.81 -25.47
CA ARG A 367 5.36 17.30 -24.63
C ARG A 367 5.79 16.89 -23.23
N LEU A 368 7.09 16.96 -22.90
CA LEU A 368 7.60 16.46 -21.64
C LEU A 368 7.24 17.40 -20.48
N VAL A 369 6.30 16.95 -19.65
CA VAL A 369 5.80 17.68 -18.47
C VAL A 369 6.60 17.34 -17.22
N ARG A 370 7.05 16.09 -17.08
CA ARG A 370 7.74 15.59 -15.89
C ARG A 370 9.04 14.88 -16.23
N LEU A 371 10.14 15.32 -15.63
CA LEU A 371 11.46 14.71 -15.77
C LEU A 371 12.03 14.36 -14.40
N HIS A 372 12.35 13.09 -14.18
CA HIS A 372 12.99 12.59 -12.97
C HIS A 372 14.28 11.86 -13.32
N LEU A 373 15.41 12.33 -12.80
CA LEU A 373 16.73 11.76 -13.03
C LEU A 373 17.39 11.45 -11.69
N SER A 374 17.98 10.27 -11.54
CA SER A 374 18.86 9.96 -10.41
C SER A 374 20.13 9.34 -10.97
N THR A 375 21.27 9.99 -10.75
CA THR A 375 22.58 9.60 -11.25
C THR A 375 23.46 9.12 -10.09
N HIS A 376 24.41 8.23 -10.35
CA HIS A 376 25.43 7.80 -9.36
C HIS A 376 26.84 8.22 -9.76
N ASN A 377 27.20 8.08 -11.04
CA ASN A 377 28.52 8.45 -11.57
C ASN A 377 28.40 8.87 -13.05
N THR A 378 27.37 9.63 -13.38
CA THR A 378 27.08 10.11 -14.75
C THR A 378 27.24 11.62 -14.76
N ASP A 379 28.00 12.14 -15.72
CA ASP A 379 28.04 13.57 -15.98
C ASP A 379 26.67 14.05 -16.47
N ILE A 380 26.17 15.11 -15.87
CA ILE A 380 24.88 15.74 -16.15
C ILE A 380 24.96 16.80 -17.27
N SER A 381 26.15 17.02 -17.84
CA SER A 381 26.35 17.95 -18.96
C SER A 381 25.46 17.66 -20.17
N PHE A 382 24.94 16.44 -20.34
CA PHE A 382 23.95 16.12 -21.37
C PHE A 382 22.66 16.92 -21.27
N LEU A 383 22.33 17.47 -20.09
CA LEU A 383 21.20 18.40 -19.94
C LEU A 383 21.38 19.66 -20.81
N ASN A 384 22.61 20.01 -21.19
CA ASN A 384 22.91 21.10 -22.11
C ASN A 384 22.42 20.84 -23.54
N ASN A 385 22.09 19.60 -23.88
CA ASN A 385 21.58 19.22 -25.19
C ASN A 385 20.05 19.12 -25.21
N LEU A 386 19.37 19.31 -24.07
CA LEU A 386 17.92 19.20 -23.98
C LEU A 386 17.23 20.56 -24.07
N THR A 387 16.09 20.61 -24.75
CA THR A 387 15.15 21.74 -24.74
C THR A 387 13.76 21.24 -24.38
N LEU A 388 13.20 21.74 -23.26
CA LEU A 388 11.99 21.24 -22.61
C LEU A 388 10.96 22.38 -22.41
N PRO A 389 10.19 22.77 -23.45
CA PRO A 389 9.36 23.97 -23.41
C PRO A 389 8.14 23.90 -22.48
N VAL A 390 7.64 22.71 -22.17
CA VAL A 390 6.40 22.51 -21.38
C VAL A 390 6.65 21.88 -20.00
N ILE A 391 7.89 21.87 -19.53
CA ILE A 391 8.26 21.22 -18.26
C ILE A 391 7.58 21.89 -17.06
N GLU A 392 6.93 21.09 -16.21
CA GLU A 392 6.26 21.53 -14.98
C GLU A 392 6.92 20.97 -13.72
N GLU A 393 7.48 19.75 -13.80
CA GLU A 393 8.15 19.08 -12.67
C GLU A 393 9.52 18.55 -13.10
N LEU A 394 10.57 19.02 -12.42
CA LEU A 394 11.93 18.56 -12.59
C LEU A 394 12.44 18.00 -11.26
N LYS A 395 12.84 16.73 -11.26
CA LYS A 395 13.47 16.06 -10.12
C LYS A 395 14.82 15.50 -10.52
N LEU A 396 15.87 15.84 -9.78
CA LEU A 396 17.23 15.43 -10.07
C LEU A 396 17.97 15.08 -8.77
N ASP A 397 18.46 13.85 -8.66
CA ASP A 397 19.38 13.40 -7.59
C ASP A 397 20.74 13.12 -8.24
N SER A 398 21.76 13.91 -7.91
CA SER A 398 23.10 13.77 -8.48
C SER A 398 24.18 13.67 -7.41
N PHE A 399 25.21 12.89 -7.74
CA PHE A 399 26.42 12.77 -6.93
C PHE A 399 27.51 13.77 -7.34
N ARG A 400 27.53 14.25 -8.59
CA ARG A 400 28.62 15.09 -9.15
C ARG A 400 28.10 16.07 -10.22
N GLY A 401 28.88 17.13 -10.45
CA GLY A 401 28.73 18.05 -11.58
C GLY A 401 27.99 19.33 -11.21
N ASN A 402 28.12 20.37 -12.05
CA ASN A 402 27.46 21.66 -11.87
C ASN A 402 25.96 21.57 -12.23
N VAL A 403 25.14 21.09 -11.30
CA VAL A 403 23.72 20.79 -11.53
C VAL A 403 22.91 22.03 -11.78
N TYR A 404 23.09 23.08 -10.98
CA TYR A 404 22.25 24.27 -11.11
C TYR A 404 22.53 25.01 -12.41
N SER A 405 23.80 25.09 -12.84
CA SER A 405 24.16 25.76 -14.10
C SER A 405 23.67 24.99 -15.34
N ALA A 406 23.75 23.66 -15.33
CA ALA A 406 23.22 22.84 -16.42
C ALA A 406 21.69 22.96 -16.55
N ILE A 407 20.97 22.96 -15.43
CA ILE A 407 19.53 23.20 -15.42
C ILE A 407 19.22 24.64 -15.88
N ALA A 408 19.96 25.64 -15.40
CA ALA A 408 19.76 27.03 -15.81
C ALA A 408 19.95 27.19 -17.33
N ALA A 409 21.00 26.60 -17.90
CA ALA A 409 21.23 26.60 -19.34
C ALA A 409 20.07 25.93 -20.10
N MET A 410 19.55 24.81 -19.60
CA MET A 410 18.40 24.11 -20.17
C MET A 410 17.11 24.93 -20.15
N ILE A 411 16.84 25.62 -19.04
CA ILE A 411 15.66 26.47 -18.91
C ILE A 411 15.79 27.72 -19.79
N SER A 412 16.97 28.34 -19.84
CA SER A 412 17.24 29.50 -20.71
C SER A 412 17.00 29.20 -22.19
N ARG A 413 17.34 27.99 -22.66
CA ARG A 413 17.03 27.57 -24.04
C ARG A 413 15.54 27.31 -24.26
N SER A 414 14.81 26.97 -23.21
CA SER A 414 13.38 26.64 -23.24
C SER A 414 12.47 27.87 -23.02
N ALA A 415 13.06 29.07 -22.93
CA ALA A 415 12.50 30.27 -22.29
C ALA A 415 11.35 31.00 -23.01
N SER A 416 10.58 30.37 -23.89
CA SER A 416 9.34 31.00 -24.44
C SER A 416 8.14 30.95 -23.47
N GLY A 417 8.36 30.56 -22.21
CA GLY A 417 7.36 30.63 -21.14
C GLY A 417 7.54 29.51 -20.12
N CYS A 418 8.60 29.56 -19.29
CA CYS A 418 8.90 28.54 -18.29
C CYS A 418 7.69 28.25 -17.38
N ARG A 419 7.17 27.02 -17.45
CA ARG A 419 6.02 26.54 -16.67
C ARG A 419 6.42 25.75 -15.43
N LEU A 420 7.71 25.75 -15.09
CA LEU A 420 8.24 24.93 -14.01
C LEU A 420 7.58 25.33 -12.69
N SER A 421 6.79 24.43 -12.14
CA SER A 421 6.06 24.61 -10.88
C SER A 421 6.71 23.86 -9.72
N LYS A 422 7.46 22.79 -10.00
CA LYS A 422 8.11 21.96 -8.99
C LYS A 422 9.56 21.67 -9.38
N LEU A 423 10.48 21.99 -8.49
CA LEU A 423 11.91 21.74 -8.65
C LEU A 423 12.41 20.98 -7.44
N CYS A 424 12.93 19.79 -7.68
CA CYS A 424 13.51 18.91 -6.67
C CYS A 424 14.96 18.59 -7.05
N VAL A 425 15.97 19.13 -6.36
CA VAL A 425 17.40 18.89 -6.67
C VAL A 425 18.16 18.43 -5.44
N ARG A 426 18.57 17.16 -5.41
CA ARG A 426 19.38 16.59 -4.33
C ARG A 426 20.82 16.43 -4.78
N LEU A 427 21.72 17.06 -4.05
CA LEU A 427 23.17 17.00 -4.25
C LEU A 427 23.80 16.21 -3.11
N ARG A 428 24.49 15.11 -3.42
CA ARG A 428 25.14 14.26 -2.40
C ARG A 428 26.58 14.66 -2.08
N LEU A 429 27.29 15.25 -3.05
CA LEU A 429 28.58 15.91 -2.83
C LEU A 429 28.37 17.40 -3.07
N PHE A 430 28.63 18.21 -2.05
CA PHE A 430 28.40 19.65 -2.12
C PHE A 430 29.56 20.32 -2.85
N GLN A 431 29.23 21.01 -3.93
CA GLN A 431 30.05 22.06 -4.52
C GLN A 431 29.30 23.38 -4.36
N GLN A 432 30.03 24.47 -4.11
CA GLN A 432 29.42 25.79 -3.98
C GLN A 432 28.99 26.26 -5.37
N GLU A 433 27.73 26.02 -5.68
CA GLU A 433 27.10 26.41 -6.95
C GLU A 433 26.07 27.50 -6.71
N ASP A 434 26.01 28.45 -7.63
CA ASP A 434 25.03 29.53 -7.59
C ASP A 434 23.64 29.02 -8.01
N ILE A 435 22.78 28.79 -7.02
CA ILE A 435 21.36 28.46 -7.23
C ILE A 435 20.55 29.69 -7.67
N ILE A 436 21.00 30.92 -7.36
CA ILE A 436 20.22 32.15 -7.60
C ILE A 436 19.99 32.36 -9.09
N SER A 437 21.01 32.15 -9.92
CA SER A 437 20.90 32.19 -11.39
C SER A 437 19.76 31.29 -11.92
N LEU A 438 19.55 30.11 -11.33
CA LEU A 438 18.45 29.20 -11.70
C LEU A 438 17.09 29.72 -11.22
N LEU A 439 17.02 30.27 -10.01
CA LEU A 439 15.78 30.75 -9.41
C LEU A 439 15.25 32.01 -10.10
N GLN A 440 16.14 32.86 -10.61
CA GLN A 440 15.77 34.02 -11.45
C GLN A 440 15.02 33.61 -12.73
N LEU A 441 15.36 32.45 -13.29
CA LEU A 441 14.74 31.91 -14.51
C LEU A 441 13.40 31.19 -14.25
N THR A 442 13.03 30.97 -12.97
CA THR A 442 11.89 30.12 -12.58
C THR A 442 10.88 30.83 -11.65
N PRO A 443 10.37 32.04 -11.99
CA PRO A 443 9.56 32.84 -11.07
C PRO A 443 8.20 32.21 -10.68
N ARG A 444 7.69 31.23 -11.45
CA ARG A 444 6.39 30.55 -11.22
C ARG A 444 6.49 29.31 -10.31
N LEU A 445 7.63 29.09 -9.68
CA LEU A 445 7.86 27.91 -8.85
C LEU A 445 6.95 27.90 -7.61
N ARG A 446 6.24 26.79 -7.40
CA ARG A 446 5.37 26.56 -6.23
C ARG A 446 6.00 25.65 -5.20
N LYS A 447 6.85 24.71 -5.64
CA LYS A 447 7.58 23.79 -4.76
C LYS A 447 9.07 23.82 -5.07
N LEU A 448 9.87 24.14 -4.07
CA LEU A 448 11.33 24.03 -4.07
C LEU A 448 11.73 22.95 -3.07
N ASP A 449 12.53 21.97 -3.50
CA ASP A 449 13.01 20.86 -2.67
C ASP A 449 14.48 20.62 -3.01
N VAL A 450 15.40 21.20 -2.25
CA VAL A 450 16.83 21.24 -2.61
C VAL A 450 17.74 20.87 -1.45
N SER A 451 18.96 20.44 -1.73
CA SER A 451 20.03 20.45 -0.72
C SER A 451 20.22 21.87 -0.17
N ILE A 452 20.47 22.01 1.13
CA ILE A 452 20.55 23.31 1.81
C ILE A 452 21.51 24.28 1.06
N PRO A 453 21.02 25.43 0.56
CA PRO A 453 21.85 26.44 -0.10
C PRO A 453 22.79 27.16 0.88
N SER A 454 23.68 28.02 0.37
CA SER A 454 24.52 28.85 1.24
C SER A 454 23.68 29.85 2.04
N ALA A 455 24.20 30.32 3.19
CA ALA A 455 23.51 31.33 4.00
C ALA A 455 23.23 32.63 3.22
N ALA A 456 24.10 32.99 2.27
CA ALA A 456 23.90 34.12 1.37
C ALA A 456 22.69 33.87 0.45
N ASP A 457 22.59 32.69 -0.18
CA ASP A 457 21.49 32.36 -1.09
C ASP A 457 20.13 32.28 -0.36
N ILE A 458 20.12 31.72 0.86
CA ILE A 458 18.93 31.70 1.71
C ILE A 458 18.50 33.13 2.08
N SER A 459 19.46 34.01 2.35
CA SER A 459 19.17 35.42 2.64
C SER A 459 18.56 36.12 1.42
N VAL A 460 19.08 35.86 0.22
CA VAL A 460 18.51 36.39 -1.04
C VAL A 460 17.09 35.84 -1.29
N LEU A 461 16.81 34.58 -0.96
CA LEU A 461 15.45 34.02 -1.02
C LEU A 461 14.48 34.73 -0.06
N ALA A 462 14.98 35.21 1.08
CA ALA A 462 14.21 35.91 2.09
C ALA A 462 13.96 37.39 1.75
N SER A 463 14.99 38.12 1.30
CA SER A 463 14.95 39.56 1.05
C SER A 463 14.68 39.95 -0.40
N GLY A 464 14.79 39.01 -1.34
CA GLY A 464 14.86 39.29 -2.77
C GLY A 464 16.25 39.75 -3.21
N LEU A 465 16.44 39.80 -4.53
CA LEU A 465 17.66 40.29 -5.18
C LEU A 465 17.33 41.60 -5.91
N GLU A 466 18.12 42.65 -5.69
CA GLU A 466 17.94 43.95 -6.38
C GLU A 466 16.51 44.52 -6.25
N GLY A 467 15.85 44.31 -5.10
CA GLY A 467 14.49 44.79 -4.84
C GLY A 467 13.38 43.93 -5.47
N LYS A 468 13.71 42.84 -6.16
CA LYS A 468 12.76 41.89 -6.73
C LYS A 468 12.70 40.59 -5.94
N LEU A 469 11.51 40.19 -5.53
CA LEU A 469 11.31 38.95 -4.81
C LEU A 469 11.55 37.73 -5.72
N LEU A 470 12.46 36.85 -5.31
CA LEU A 470 12.63 35.56 -5.98
C LEU A 470 11.50 34.60 -5.58
N LEU A 471 10.92 33.91 -6.56
CA LEU A 471 9.86 32.92 -6.40
C LEU A 471 8.62 33.43 -5.63
N PRO A 472 7.89 34.46 -6.12
CA PRO A 472 6.74 35.03 -5.41
C PRO A 472 5.59 34.05 -5.16
N GLN A 473 5.50 32.95 -5.93
CA GLN A 473 4.44 31.95 -5.84
C GLN A 473 4.82 30.68 -5.03
N LEU A 474 5.95 30.72 -4.32
CA LEU A 474 6.47 29.57 -3.57
C LEU A 474 5.57 29.22 -2.39
N GLN A 475 5.02 28.00 -2.38
CA GLN A 475 4.13 27.50 -1.32
C GLN A 475 4.82 26.46 -0.44
N THR A 476 5.72 25.66 -1.00
CA THR A 476 6.44 24.61 -0.29
C THR A 476 7.93 24.75 -0.53
N CYS A 477 8.71 24.83 0.55
CA CYS A 477 10.15 24.91 0.52
C CYS A 477 10.73 23.80 1.40
N CYS A 478 11.48 22.87 0.82
CA CYS A 478 12.15 21.78 1.53
C CYS A 478 13.67 21.92 1.37
N PHE A 479 14.40 21.89 2.49
CA PHE A 479 15.86 21.85 2.49
C PHE A 479 16.38 20.55 3.06
N HIS A 480 17.17 19.83 2.27
CA HIS A 480 17.88 18.62 2.66
C HIS A 480 19.19 18.99 3.37
N ILE A 481 19.33 18.57 4.62
CA ILE A 481 20.46 18.87 5.49
C ILE A 481 21.34 17.63 5.64
N ALA A 482 22.58 17.74 5.15
CA ALA A 482 23.64 16.79 5.42
C ALA A 482 24.44 17.19 6.69
N PRO A 483 25.11 16.23 7.36
CA PRO A 483 25.96 16.53 8.51
C PRO A 483 27.05 17.55 8.14
N ASN A 484 27.36 18.49 9.04
CA ASN A 484 28.37 19.58 8.90
C ASN A 484 28.00 20.77 8.01
N MET A 485 26.78 20.87 7.49
CA MET A 485 26.45 21.87 6.48
C MET A 485 25.72 23.10 7.01
N VAL A 486 25.36 23.11 8.29
CA VAL A 486 24.62 24.23 8.90
C VAL A 486 25.57 25.04 9.77
N SER A 487 25.76 26.31 9.39
CA SER A 487 26.51 27.30 10.16
C SER A 487 25.56 28.21 10.96
N ALA A 488 26.09 29.02 11.88
CA ALA A 488 25.29 30.01 12.61
C ALA A 488 24.64 31.03 11.66
N GLU A 489 25.35 31.42 10.60
CA GLU A 489 24.83 32.29 9.55
C GLU A 489 23.66 31.62 8.80
N SER A 490 23.74 30.31 8.56
CA SER A 490 22.68 29.53 7.90
C SER A 490 21.42 29.49 8.76
N VAL A 491 21.55 29.32 10.08
CA VAL A 491 20.43 29.37 11.03
C VAL A 491 19.76 30.75 10.99
N GLN A 492 20.56 31.82 11.03
CA GLN A 492 20.01 33.17 10.97
C GLN A 492 19.30 33.44 9.63
N ALA A 493 19.86 32.97 8.52
CA ALA A 493 19.22 33.09 7.20
C ALA A 493 17.88 32.32 7.14
N LEU A 494 17.80 31.10 7.70
CA LEU A 494 16.57 30.32 7.77
C LEU A 494 15.49 31.02 8.62
N LYS A 495 15.88 31.65 9.73
CA LYS A 495 14.96 32.44 10.56
C LYS A 495 14.42 33.64 9.80
N ASN A 496 15.29 34.37 9.11
CA ASN A 496 14.91 35.51 8.28
C ASN A 496 13.99 35.09 7.13
N LEU A 497 14.23 33.92 6.51
CA LEU A 497 13.35 33.36 5.50
C LEU A 497 11.97 33.04 6.05
N ALA A 498 11.91 32.39 7.22
CA ALA A 498 10.65 32.03 7.85
C ALA A 498 9.81 33.26 8.24
N SER A 499 10.43 34.26 8.88
CA SER A 499 9.73 35.48 9.27
C SER A 499 9.29 36.33 8.07
N SER A 500 10.11 36.42 7.01
CA SER A 500 9.80 37.21 5.81
C SER A 500 8.77 36.56 4.90
N ARG A 501 8.80 35.22 4.75
CA ARG A 501 8.05 34.51 3.70
C ARG A 501 6.98 33.56 4.20
N CYS A 502 7.02 33.09 5.45
CA CYS A 502 6.00 32.19 6.00
C CYS A 502 4.94 32.95 6.81
N GLU A 503 5.35 33.96 7.59
CA GLU A 503 4.43 34.77 8.43
C GLU A 503 3.82 35.98 7.69
N ALA A 504 4.19 36.19 6.43
CA ALA A 504 3.70 37.31 5.64
C ALA A 504 2.30 37.05 5.06
N LEU A 505 1.27 37.51 5.80
CA LEU A 505 -0.02 37.90 5.23
C LEU A 505 -0.34 39.34 5.68
N ALA A 506 -0.70 40.21 4.72
CA ALA A 506 -1.53 41.43 4.90
C ALA A 506 -0.91 42.86 4.84
N HIS A 507 0.25 43.12 4.22
CA HIS A 507 0.52 44.48 3.72
C HIS A 507 1.05 44.46 2.28
N PRO A 508 0.30 44.97 1.28
CA PRO A 508 0.89 45.25 -0.01
C PRO A 508 1.97 46.31 0.23
N ILE A 509 3.19 46.05 -0.21
CA ILE A 509 4.25 47.06 -0.25
C ILE A 509 3.71 48.18 -1.14
N PRO A 510 3.37 49.38 -0.63
CA PRO A 510 2.92 50.46 -1.48
C PRO A 510 4.16 51.06 -2.12
N GLY A 511 4.33 50.82 -3.41
CA GLY A 511 5.34 51.51 -4.21
C GLY A 511 6.54 50.67 -4.61
N SER A 512 6.31 49.70 -5.50
CA SER A 512 7.21 49.51 -6.64
C SER A 512 6.35 49.19 -7.85
N GLY A 513 6.06 50.23 -8.63
CA GLY A 513 5.52 50.07 -9.96
C GLY A 513 6.56 49.36 -10.80
N ASP A 514 6.40 48.05 -10.97
CA ASP A 514 6.42 47.40 -12.27
C ASP A 514 5.83 45.99 -12.13
N THR A 515 4.73 45.82 -12.84
CA THR A 515 3.85 44.66 -12.88
C THR A 515 4.59 43.36 -13.19
N ILE A 516 4.53 42.39 -12.26
CA ILE A 516 4.46 40.97 -12.61
C ILE A 516 3.17 40.43 -11.99
N ASP A 517 2.24 40.04 -12.85
CA ASP A 517 1.00 39.35 -12.51
C ASP A 517 1.25 38.19 -11.52
N GLY A 518 0.65 38.29 -10.34
CA GLY A 518 0.57 37.23 -9.34
C GLY A 518 0.86 37.72 -7.93
N GLU A 519 -0.18 37.83 -7.10
CA GLU A 519 -0.08 38.11 -5.68
C GLU A 519 1.00 37.23 -5.02
N ILE A 520 1.86 37.85 -4.21
CA ILE A 520 2.87 37.14 -3.42
C ILE A 520 2.14 36.18 -2.47
N GLN A 521 2.47 34.88 -2.57
CA GLN A 521 1.89 33.86 -1.72
C GLN A 521 2.85 33.54 -0.57
N PRO A 522 2.35 33.38 0.67
CA PRO A 522 3.17 32.91 1.78
C PRO A 522 3.59 31.46 1.55
N ILE A 523 4.79 31.13 2.04
CA ILE A 523 5.27 29.76 2.12
C ILE A 523 4.46 29.06 3.21
N LYS A 524 3.54 28.17 2.79
CA LYS A 524 2.69 27.38 3.67
C LYS A 524 3.45 26.26 4.39
N THR A 525 4.55 25.78 3.78
CA THR A 525 5.32 24.67 4.34
C THR A 525 6.80 24.91 4.10
N LEU A 526 7.52 25.22 5.17
CA LEU A 526 8.98 25.26 5.20
C LEU A 526 9.47 24.04 6.00
N LEU A 527 10.17 23.13 5.33
CA LEU A 527 10.59 21.83 5.87
C LEU A 527 12.10 21.67 5.79
N LEU A 528 12.72 21.21 6.85
CA LEU A 528 14.13 20.80 6.92
C LEU A 528 14.17 19.28 7.06
N TYR A 529 14.75 18.58 6.09
CA TYR A 529 14.82 17.12 6.04
C TYR A 529 16.25 16.64 6.29
N PHE A 530 16.43 15.58 7.09
CA PHE A 530 17.73 15.00 7.41
C PHE A 530 17.94 13.68 6.66
N ASP A 531 18.98 13.61 5.83
CA ASP A 531 19.22 12.46 4.92
C ASP A 531 19.72 11.18 5.63
N SER A 532 20.14 11.27 6.90
CA SER A 532 20.60 10.12 7.69
C SER A 532 19.67 9.84 8.87
N PRO A 533 19.37 8.56 9.20
CA PRO A 533 18.69 8.21 10.44
C PRO A 533 19.52 8.75 11.62
N SER A 534 18.94 9.68 12.38
CA SER A 534 19.51 10.40 13.52
C SER A 534 20.18 9.52 14.59
N HIS A 535 19.96 8.20 14.56
CA HIS A 535 20.53 7.25 15.51
C HIS A 535 21.95 6.75 15.20
N LEU A 536 22.48 6.96 13.98
CA LEU A 536 23.80 6.45 13.59
C LEU A 536 24.94 7.48 13.72
N VAL A 537 24.63 8.75 13.97
CA VAL A 537 25.58 9.88 13.87
C VAL A 537 26.19 10.29 15.23
N ARG A 538 25.85 9.58 16.31
CA ARG A 538 26.31 9.90 17.67
C ARG A 538 27.77 9.50 17.89
N GLY A 539 28.70 10.44 17.72
CA GLY A 539 30.12 10.25 18.05
C GLY A 539 31.09 11.27 17.47
N LEU A 540 30.65 12.10 16.51
CA LEU A 540 31.45 13.16 15.91
C LEU A 540 30.76 14.50 16.26
N ASN A 541 31.51 15.60 16.38
CA ASN A 541 31.02 16.98 16.65
C ASN A 541 30.15 17.53 15.49
N LEU A 542 29.10 16.80 15.14
CA LEU A 542 28.16 17.06 14.05
C LEU A 542 26.90 17.67 14.67
N TRP A 543 26.28 18.63 13.99
CA TRP A 543 25.00 19.21 14.44
C TRP A 543 23.93 18.11 14.53
N ASP A 544 23.45 17.84 15.74
CA ASP A 544 22.30 16.98 16.00
C ASP A 544 21.00 17.74 15.63
N PRO A 545 19.98 17.10 15.02
CA PRO A 545 18.73 17.77 14.65
C PRO A 545 18.09 18.60 15.77
N ILE A 546 18.28 18.20 17.03
CA ILE A 546 17.76 18.93 18.19
C ILE A 546 18.60 20.16 18.53
N THR A 547 19.91 20.12 18.33
CA THR A 547 20.76 21.31 18.42
C THR A 547 20.38 22.33 17.36
N LEU A 548 20.02 21.87 16.14
CA LEU A 548 19.51 22.76 15.10
C LEU A 548 18.15 23.37 15.48
N GLN A 549 17.20 22.57 15.97
CA GLN A 549 15.92 23.08 16.45
C GLN A 549 16.12 24.14 17.55
N ALA A 550 17.00 23.84 18.52
CA ALA A 550 17.32 24.75 19.61
C ALA A 550 17.92 26.08 19.12
N ALA A 551 18.78 26.04 18.11
CA ALA A 551 19.34 27.25 17.51
C ALA A 551 18.29 28.07 16.74
N LEU A 552 17.38 27.39 16.03
CA LEU A 552 16.26 28.03 15.30
C LEU A 552 15.24 28.68 16.26
N GLU A 553 14.99 28.05 17.41
CA GLU A 553 14.07 28.52 18.47
C GLU A 553 14.76 29.37 19.56
N GLU A 554 16.06 29.67 19.40
CA GLU A 554 16.86 30.45 20.35
C GLU A 554 16.84 29.92 21.79
N TRP A 555 16.85 28.60 21.98
CA TRP A 555 16.84 28.01 23.32
C TRP A 555 18.21 28.16 24.00
N PRO A 556 18.33 28.93 25.10
CA PRO A 556 19.58 29.03 25.82
C PRO A 556 19.88 27.71 26.54
N SER A 557 21.17 27.34 26.60
CA SER A 557 21.61 26.23 27.44
C SER A 557 21.42 26.58 28.92
N SER A 558 20.76 25.70 29.67
CA SER A 558 20.54 25.87 31.11
C SER A 558 21.30 24.81 31.91
N PRO A 559 21.67 25.08 33.18
CA PRO A 559 22.25 24.06 34.06
C PRO A 559 21.39 22.80 34.17
N MET A 560 20.06 22.97 34.19
CA MET A 560 19.08 21.87 34.22
C MET A 560 19.14 21.01 32.95
N SER A 561 19.21 21.63 31.77
CA SER A 561 19.35 20.90 30.50
C SER A 561 20.65 20.09 30.45
N ALA A 562 21.74 20.61 31.01
CA ALA A 562 23.01 19.91 31.11
C ALA A 562 22.96 18.74 32.10
N GLU A 563 22.27 18.89 33.24
CA GLU A 563 22.05 17.82 34.21
C GLU A 563 21.20 16.68 33.63
N LEU A 564 20.10 17.01 32.94
CA LEU A 564 19.28 16.03 32.24
C LEU A 564 20.05 15.34 31.10
N HIS A 565 20.89 16.08 30.37
CA HIS A 565 21.75 15.50 29.35
C HIS A 565 22.75 14.51 29.97
N ARG A 566 23.36 14.83 31.12
CA ARG A 566 24.21 13.89 31.87
C ARG A 566 23.42 12.66 32.27
N ALA A 567 22.23 12.81 32.84
CA ALA A 567 21.37 11.69 33.22
C ALA A 567 21.06 10.79 32.02
N ARG A 568 20.73 11.38 30.86
CA ARG A 568 20.54 10.66 29.60
C ARG A 568 21.80 9.90 29.19
N THR A 569 22.97 10.54 29.16
CA THR A 569 24.22 9.88 28.74
C THR A 569 24.56 8.68 29.62
N HIS A 570 24.38 8.81 30.94
CA HIS A 570 24.54 7.68 31.87
C HIS A 570 23.50 6.58 31.63
N LEU A 571 22.26 6.94 31.27
CA LEU A 571 21.23 5.98 30.93
C LEU A 571 21.56 5.22 29.63
N HIS A 572 22.05 5.89 28.59
CA HIS A 572 22.48 5.23 27.34
C HIS A 572 23.70 4.32 27.56
N ALA A 573 24.69 4.77 28.33
CA ALA A 573 25.83 3.93 28.70
C ALA A 573 25.37 2.65 29.42
N THR A 574 24.36 2.78 30.29
CA THR A 574 23.76 1.63 30.99
C THR A 574 22.92 0.75 30.06
N LEU A 575 22.21 1.32 29.07
CA LEU A 575 21.40 0.59 28.09
C LEU A 575 22.24 -0.19 27.06
N ALA A 576 23.37 0.36 26.61
CA ALA A 576 24.28 -0.30 25.67
C ALA A 576 24.81 -1.63 26.20
N VAL A 577 25.04 -1.71 27.52
CA VAL A 577 25.47 -2.93 28.22
C VAL A 577 24.39 -4.04 28.16
N ARG A 578 23.10 -3.72 28.03
CA ARG A 578 22.01 -4.71 27.96
C ARG A 578 21.96 -5.48 26.64
N TYR A 579 22.31 -4.84 25.51
CA TYR A 579 22.38 -5.52 24.21
C TYR A 579 23.57 -6.50 24.14
N ALA A 580 24.62 -6.26 24.91
CA ALA A 580 25.75 -7.18 25.03
C ALA A 580 25.55 -8.31 26.08
N ALA A 581 24.60 -8.16 27.01
CA ALA A 581 24.50 -8.98 28.23
C ALA A 581 23.22 -9.82 28.38
N GLN A 582 22.55 -10.17 27.28
CA GLN A 582 21.36 -11.05 27.32
C GLN A 582 21.64 -12.48 27.86
N GLN A 583 22.86 -12.83 28.30
CA GLN A 583 23.22 -14.19 28.72
C GLN A 583 23.83 -14.37 30.13
N THR A 584 23.80 -13.42 31.09
CA THR A 584 24.41 -13.67 32.43
C THR A 584 23.74 -13.02 33.65
N ARG A 585 24.16 -13.47 34.85
CA ARG A 585 23.84 -13.05 36.24
C ARG A 585 23.99 -11.53 36.54
N ASN A 586 24.37 -10.71 35.54
CA ASN A 586 24.58 -9.26 35.61
C ASN A 586 23.30 -8.41 35.43
N GLY A 587 22.13 -9.03 35.20
CA GLY A 587 20.85 -8.31 35.02
C GLY A 587 20.40 -7.50 36.24
N ALA A 588 20.62 -7.97 37.47
CA ALA A 588 20.17 -7.26 38.68
C ALA A 588 20.86 -5.90 38.88
N LYS A 589 22.19 -5.85 38.67
CA LYS A 589 22.98 -4.60 38.75
C LYS A 589 22.59 -3.57 37.69
N TRP A 590 22.04 -4.01 36.57
CA TRP A 590 21.52 -3.12 35.53
C TRP A 590 20.24 -2.44 36.00
N PHE A 591 19.31 -3.19 36.59
CA PHE A 591 18.06 -2.64 37.14
C PHE A 591 18.32 -1.61 38.24
N ASP A 592 19.25 -1.88 39.16
CA ASP A 592 19.62 -0.93 40.23
C ASP A 592 20.21 0.38 39.69
N ARG A 593 20.96 0.33 38.58
CA ARG A 593 21.54 1.53 37.95
C ARG A 593 20.48 2.38 37.26
N VAL A 594 19.55 1.74 36.54
CA VAL A 594 18.44 2.45 35.89
C VAL A 594 17.49 3.03 36.95
N ASP A 595 17.22 2.29 38.03
CA ASP A 595 16.42 2.75 39.17
C ASP A 595 16.98 4.04 39.78
N LYS A 596 18.28 4.08 40.10
CA LYS A 596 18.94 5.29 40.62
C LYS A 596 18.84 6.48 39.67
N LEU A 597 18.97 6.25 38.37
CA LEU A 597 18.86 7.31 37.36
C LEU A 597 17.42 7.83 37.24
N LEU A 598 16.42 6.95 37.31
CA LEU A 598 15.02 7.38 37.33
C LEU A 598 14.70 8.17 38.60
N THR A 599 15.16 7.73 39.77
CA THR A 599 14.97 8.45 41.04
C THR A 599 15.62 9.83 40.99
N LEU A 600 16.80 9.95 40.38
CA LEU A 600 17.45 11.25 40.17
C LEU A 600 16.59 12.17 39.30
N VAL A 601 16.09 11.68 38.15
CA VAL A 601 15.24 12.47 37.24
C VAL A 601 13.88 12.80 37.87
N GLU A 602 13.33 11.91 38.70
CA GLU A 602 12.09 12.15 39.46
C GLU A 602 12.26 13.29 40.48
N GLY A 603 13.44 13.40 41.11
CA GLY A 603 13.76 14.44 42.08
C GLY A 603 14.12 15.81 41.50
N LEU A 604 14.26 15.92 40.17
CA LEU A 604 14.48 17.21 39.51
C LEU A 604 13.16 17.96 39.32
N ASP A 605 13.14 19.22 39.75
CA ASP A 605 12.03 20.14 39.49
C ASP A 605 12.20 20.80 38.12
N ILE A 606 11.53 20.23 37.11
CA ILE A 606 11.69 20.64 35.72
C ILE A 606 10.50 21.51 35.32
N ILE A 607 10.75 22.81 35.27
CA ILE A 607 9.73 23.82 35.00
C ILE A 607 9.60 24.09 33.49
N ASN A 608 10.72 24.10 32.76
CA ASN A 608 10.71 24.45 31.33
C ASN A 608 10.81 23.21 30.44
N ALA A 609 9.89 23.07 29.49
CA ALA A 609 9.90 21.98 28.54
C ALA A 609 11.20 21.93 27.71
N ARG A 610 11.77 23.11 27.37
CA ARG A 610 13.01 23.22 26.58
C ARG A 610 14.18 22.44 27.17
N ASP A 611 14.27 22.36 28.50
CA ASP A 611 15.34 21.63 29.19
C ASP A 611 15.22 20.11 28.95
N ILE A 612 13.98 19.62 28.81
CA ILE A 612 13.65 18.23 28.49
C ILE A 612 13.92 17.92 27.01
N TYR A 613 13.66 18.87 26.11
CA TYR A 613 13.92 18.71 24.67
C TYR A 613 15.41 18.74 24.36
N LEU A 614 16.15 19.74 24.86
CA LEU A 614 17.61 19.86 24.71
C LEU A 614 18.36 18.62 25.23
N SER A 615 17.85 18.02 26.30
CA SER A 615 18.47 16.85 26.90
C SER A 615 18.09 15.53 26.24
N GLU A 616 17.05 15.48 25.39
CA GLU A 616 16.51 14.28 24.75
C GLU A 616 16.07 13.14 25.70
N ILE A 617 16.03 13.37 27.01
CA ILE A 617 15.82 12.30 28.00
C ILE A 617 14.44 11.64 27.87
N HIS A 618 13.44 12.41 27.41
CA HIS A 618 12.09 11.95 27.16
C HIS A 618 12.02 10.83 26.10
N LEU A 619 12.87 10.86 25.07
CA LEU A 619 12.95 9.78 24.06
C LEU A 619 13.46 8.48 24.69
N SER A 620 14.44 8.58 25.60
CA SER A 620 15.00 7.44 26.32
C SER A 620 13.98 6.85 27.30
N LEU A 621 13.23 7.70 28.01
CA LEU A 621 12.13 7.27 28.88
C LEU A 621 11.00 6.60 28.10
N LYS A 622 10.67 7.11 26.91
CA LYS A 622 9.67 6.48 26.03
C LYS A 622 10.09 5.08 25.60
N ARG A 623 11.37 4.88 25.27
CA ARG A 623 11.91 3.54 24.96
C ARG A 623 11.84 2.61 26.17
N LEU A 624 12.14 3.10 27.37
CA LEU A 624 12.01 2.33 28.61
C LEU A 624 10.55 1.94 28.92
N GLY A 625 9.60 2.86 28.69
CA GLY A 625 8.17 2.62 28.89
C GLY A 625 7.56 1.62 27.91
N LYS A 626 8.22 1.34 26.78
CA LYS A 626 7.81 0.33 25.78
C LYS A 626 8.36 -1.07 26.06
N LEU A 627 9.23 -1.25 27.06
CA LEU A 627 9.73 -2.57 27.42
C LEU A 627 8.58 -3.42 27.96
N GLU A 628 8.45 -4.66 27.47
CA GLU A 628 7.53 -5.62 28.07
C GLU A 628 7.90 -5.81 29.54
N ALA A 629 6.89 -5.75 30.40
CA ALA A 629 7.04 -6.04 31.82
C ALA A 629 7.49 -7.51 31.95
N LEU A 630 8.79 -7.72 32.08
CA LEU A 630 9.32 -9.04 32.44
C LEU A 630 8.80 -9.38 33.84
N GLU A 631 8.10 -10.50 33.96
CA GLU A 631 7.59 -10.99 35.25
C GLU A 631 8.74 -11.04 36.29
N GLY A 632 8.55 -10.38 37.43
CA GLY A 632 9.52 -10.35 38.54
C GLY A 632 10.42 -9.11 38.63
N GLN A 633 10.18 -8.02 37.89
CA GLN A 633 10.94 -6.77 38.09
C GLN A 633 10.59 -6.07 39.41
N ARG A 634 11.57 -5.96 40.32
CA ARG A 634 11.45 -5.25 41.62
C ARG A 634 11.19 -3.74 41.52
N HIS A 635 11.58 -3.10 40.42
CA HIS A 635 11.70 -1.62 40.34
C HIS A 635 10.66 -0.93 39.44
N ASN A 636 9.74 -1.69 38.85
CA ASN A 636 8.66 -1.21 37.98
C ASN A 636 9.07 -0.09 36.98
N ILE A 637 10.21 -0.28 36.32
CA ILE A 637 10.86 0.74 35.47
C ILE A 637 9.96 1.22 34.31
N PRO A 638 9.23 0.36 33.58
CA PRO A 638 8.35 0.81 32.49
C PRO A 638 7.23 1.73 32.98
N ASP A 639 6.64 1.46 34.14
CA ASP A 639 5.56 2.28 34.70
C ASP A 639 6.08 3.62 35.21
N ARG A 640 7.24 3.63 35.87
CA ARG A 640 7.90 4.87 36.32
C ARG A 640 8.27 5.77 35.15
N ALA A 641 8.83 5.20 34.08
CA ALA A 641 9.13 5.96 32.87
C ALA A 641 7.86 6.55 32.22
N ARG A 642 6.75 5.80 32.21
CA ARG A 642 5.44 6.30 31.74
C ARG A 642 4.87 7.38 32.66
N ALA A 643 5.02 7.25 33.97
CA ALA A 643 4.57 8.24 34.95
C ALA A 643 5.34 9.56 34.83
N LEU A 644 6.67 9.49 34.64
CA LEU A 644 7.52 10.65 34.36
C LEU A 644 7.10 11.40 33.10
N LEU A 645 6.82 10.68 32.00
CA LEU A 645 6.34 11.29 30.77
C LEU A 645 4.99 11.98 30.99
N ARG A 646 4.05 11.32 31.68
CA ARG A 646 2.75 11.90 32.03
C ARG A 646 2.86 13.17 32.88
N ARG A 647 3.83 13.21 33.80
CA ARG A 647 4.11 14.40 34.63
C ARG A 647 4.49 15.61 33.78
N TRP A 648 5.16 15.39 32.64
CA TRP A 648 5.61 16.45 31.74
C TRP A 648 4.61 16.79 30.63
N ASP A 649 3.50 16.07 30.50
CA ASP A 649 2.52 16.30 29.43
C ASP A 649 1.99 17.74 29.44
N VAL A 650 1.67 18.27 30.63
CA VAL A 650 1.18 19.66 30.78
C VAL A 650 2.25 20.66 30.33
N THR A 651 3.49 20.47 30.79
CA THR A 651 4.64 21.31 30.44
C THR A 651 4.92 21.26 28.92
N PHE A 652 4.77 20.09 28.30
CA PHE A 652 4.89 19.96 26.86
C PHE A 652 3.77 20.72 26.15
N GLN A 653 2.50 20.53 26.54
CA GLN A 653 1.35 21.20 25.94
C GLN A 653 1.42 22.72 26.00
N GLU A 654 1.87 23.27 27.14
CA GLU A 654 2.07 24.72 27.29
C GLU A 654 3.16 25.23 26.34
N SER A 655 4.29 24.51 26.25
CA SER A 655 5.40 24.91 25.38
C SER A 655 5.12 24.83 23.88
N LEU A 656 4.01 24.23 23.46
CA LEU A 656 3.66 24.10 22.04
C LEU A 656 3.10 25.40 21.45
N LYS A 657 2.51 26.26 22.28
CA LYS A 657 1.86 27.51 21.83
C LYS A 657 2.86 28.52 21.28
N ASP A 658 4.09 28.47 21.78
CA ASP A 658 5.15 29.42 21.44
C ASP A 658 6.17 28.85 20.43
N ARG A 659 5.92 27.67 19.88
CA ARG A 659 6.82 27.01 18.91
C ARG A 659 6.63 27.49 17.50
N HIS A 660 7.75 27.77 16.84
CA HIS A 660 7.81 28.05 15.41
C HIS A 660 8.42 26.90 14.63
N TRP A 661 9.20 26.01 15.25
CA TRP A 661 9.86 24.88 14.61
C TRP A 661 9.59 23.60 15.40
N ALA A 662 9.05 22.58 14.75
CA ALA A 662 8.75 21.30 15.39
C ALA A 662 9.13 20.11 14.52
N PHE A 663 9.45 18.98 15.17
CA PHE A 663 9.65 17.74 14.44
C PHE A 663 8.36 17.26 13.78
N GLN A 664 8.48 16.87 12.51
CA GLN A 664 7.48 16.12 11.77
C GLN A 664 8.07 14.74 11.50
N GLY A 665 7.69 13.75 12.31
CA GLY A 665 8.31 12.42 12.28
C GLY A 665 9.77 12.43 12.78
N MET A 666 10.56 11.43 12.38
CA MET A 666 11.91 11.20 12.92
C MET A 666 13.03 11.96 12.20
N ASN A 667 12.78 12.40 10.96
CA ASN A 667 13.82 12.89 10.04
C ASN A 667 13.49 14.27 9.44
N SER A 668 12.55 15.02 10.01
CA SER A 668 12.30 16.38 9.53
C SER A 668 11.80 17.34 10.61
N ILE A 669 12.12 18.62 10.44
CA ILE A 669 11.61 19.75 11.23
C ILE A 669 10.82 20.65 10.30
N VAL A 670 9.62 21.06 10.70
CA VAL A 670 8.73 21.94 9.95
C VAL A 670 8.55 23.26 10.69
N TYR A 671 8.45 24.35 9.93
CA TYR A 671 8.05 25.65 10.46
C TYR A 671 6.52 25.73 10.65
N ILE A 672 6.07 26.28 11.76
CA ILE A 672 4.66 26.46 12.13
C ILE A 672 4.37 27.96 12.17
N SER A 673 3.64 28.44 11.16
CA SER A 673 3.19 29.84 11.10
C SER A 673 2.14 30.15 12.18
N GLY A 674 2.08 31.41 12.60
CA GLY A 674 1.12 31.92 13.59
C GLY A 674 -0.35 31.64 13.28
N ASP A 675 -0.76 31.55 12.01
CA ASP A 675 -2.15 31.26 11.61
C ASP A 675 -2.51 29.77 11.75
N ASP A 676 -1.58 28.87 11.47
CA ASP A 676 -1.77 27.41 11.60
C ASP A 676 -1.82 26.95 13.07
N ARG A 677 -1.33 27.79 14.01
CA ARG A 677 -1.50 27.57 15.46
C ARG A 677 -2.96 27.54 15.90
N LYS A 678 -3.88 28.12 15.13
CA LYS A 678 -5.31 28.21 15.47
C LYS A 678 -6.14 27.03 14.97
N ILE A 679 -5.69 26.27 13.96
CA ILE A 679 -6.55 25.37 13.17
C ILE A 679 -6.28 23.86 13.36
N SER A 680 -5.25 23.41 14.10
CA SER A 680 -4.96 21.97 14.18
C SER A 680 -4.79 21.38 15.60
N PRO A 681 -5.64 20.39 15.95
CA PRO A 681 -5.21 19.12 16.54
C PRO A 681 -5.33 18.00 15.46
N PRO A 682 -4.43 17.00 15.43
CA PRO A 682 -3.81 16.39 16.59
C PRO A 682 -2.29 16.51 16.59
N LEU A 683 -1.79 16.97 17.73
CA LEU A 683 -0.42 16.90 18.24
C LEU A 683 0.04 15.44 18.51
N THR A 684 -0.17 14.54 17.56
CA THR A 684 0.46 13.20 17.55
C THR A 684 1.83 13.22 16.87
N MET A 685 2.25 14.34 16.28
CA MET A 685 3.54 14.47 15.59
C MET A 685 4.68 15.05 16.43
N ILE A 686 4.42 15.60 17.63
CA ILE A 686 5.46 16.21 18.49
C ILE A 686 5.89 15.27 19.64
N MET A 687 5.21 14.14 19.81
CA MET A 687 5.65 13.07 20.71
C MET A 687 6.31 11.94 19.91
N CYS A 688 7.54 12.17 19.43
CA CYS A 688 8.42 11.10 18.94
C CYS A 688 8.76 10.08 20.03
#